data_AF-A0A5C4PHT4-F1
#
_entry.id   AF-A0A5C4PHT4-F1
#
_cell.length_a   1.000
_cell.length_b   1.000
_cell.length_c   1.000
_cell.angle_alpha   90.00
_cell.angle_beta   90.00
_cell.angle_gamma   90.00
#
_symmetry.space_group_name_H-M   'P 1'
#
loop_
_entity.id
_entity.type
_entity.pdbx_description
1 polymer ?
#
loop_
_entity_poly.entity_id
_entity_poly.type
_entity_poly.pdbx_seq_one_letter_code
_entity_poly.pdbx_strand_id
1 'polypeptide(L)'
;MKVTTLLRHVMLCLCSWVMVSTAYGESVIVATPRQGQAVGIEVDVFDSPDATSGKPSSTSTVKFGHSAYFVPAVQSFKGNIYMFWAENNDIRNINFATSAEGKNWSKAQTIPVDSVYGNVSVSVFKQKLVLTFADPQSRLKTISSGDGIHWSSPRPISTVHTAINNKPVVYNGKLFVFFSENSGKAIYYVTSDDGVNWSRESQAFAENTDILTMVPVVYNGKLWTYYGFENGAMYVRPYNRAGNWEARQTVNGIIGKGAKGFLNSAAMIDERLFITSNANTFYSTDGVNWSPYFSAPFPSFEAYPSGVGVSYAITANDLTTNNPQLPTDLATGLSHTDYATFAWRSFIALNNTANTPLPANRGVGNPAASFADSGKLPQPPSPLLWQTFAHRSELFPAMEPNKAGGPTRPFASLPQYSYINFPKGIPLAAGASFAHYNNLDEATQIGQNAIFFPVNPPNPAKNGDNFAPSNDSQLLFEAKANPVIYEYARTLPAFPPNVVLPDGALEVKATWRKLADIPRAQQGRYHTATVVTYHGDDQHPVAYNETYALIALHIIHKTPNYPTFIFATFEHQDALTLPDSNSPTGLYYVANYKSIAYPDSNNQPPVATFSDGNGIHQVTLPASNFVSPPIYSGSKGIPDGQAGPISVVQPQTVFSEVKAVNDQVKQLMNGSGEFNNSVWKYYQLKGVQAIPSSEETDPDYYLANIMVESSQPGIQLFRGSNVFPIPPDHVLTHMRNFSNIRVPDFDNATHSQTMGGCMGCHGIAQSQLKQGFSFLFDAINPKLIGKNSNKTGFVGPETIGLPDTKTMLERARKYPTSLQPETQAP
;
A
#
# COMPACT_ATOMS: atom_id res chain seq x y z
N MET A 1 -17.92 27.26 16.00
CA MET A 1 -16.87 27.30 14.96
C MET A 1 -15.54 27.61 15.65
N LYS A 2 -14.65 26.62 15.76
CA LYS A 2 -13.38 26.76 16.49
C LYS A 2 -12.21 26.67 15.51
N VAL A 3 -11.19 27.48 15.80
CA VAL A 3 -9.96 27.81 15.05
C VAL A 3 -9.09 26.59 14.62
N THR A 4 -9.51 25.37 14.95
CA THR A 4 -8.81 24.11 14.65
C THR A 4 -8.87 23.68 13.18
N THR A 5 -9.86 24.14 12.40
CA THR A 5 -9.98 23.77 10.97
C THR A 5 -9.02 24.57 10.08
N LEU A 6 -8.60 25.76 10.51
CA LEU A 6 -7.69 26.62 9.75
C LEU A 6 -6.22 26.17 9.86
N LEU A 7 -5.82 25.55 10.98
CA LEU A 7 -4.46 25.05 11.18
C LEU A 7 -4.15 23.77 10.37
N ARG A 8 -5.15 22.99 9.98
CA ARG A 8 -4.95 21.80 9.14
C ARG A 8 -4.58 22.11 7.68
N HIS A 9 -4.92 23.31 7.19
CA HIS A 9 -4.61 23.74 5.83
C HIS A 9 -3.32 24.58 5.74
N VAL A 10 -2.86 25.16 6.86
CA VAL A 10 -1.69 26.06 6.86
C VAL A 10 -0.37 25.30 7.01
N MET A 11 -0.37 24.09 7.56
CA MET A 11 0.88 23.31 7.75
C MET A 11 1.39 22.62 6.46
N LEU A 12 0.57 22.57 5.40
CA LEU A 12 0.96 22.13 4.05
C LEU A 12 1.47 23.28 3.15
N CYS A 13 1.35 24.53 3.59
CA CYS A 13 1.57 25.71 2.74
C CYS A 13 2.95 26.38 2.90
N LEU A 14 3.91 25.74 3.57
CA LEU A 14 5.27 26.27 3.77
C LEU A 14 6.38 25.55 2.98
N CYS A 15 6.01 24.64 2.08
CA CYS A 15 6.90 24.08 1.04
C CYS A 15 6.46 24.43 -0.38
N SER A 16 5.38 25.19 -0.54
CA SER A 16 4.97 25.74 -1.84
C SER A 16 5.81 26.98 -2.09
N TRP A 17 6.71 26.91 -3.07
CA TRP A 17 7.06 27.94 -4.06
C TRP A 17 8.26 27.44 -4.90
N VAL A 18 8.12 26.26 -5.48
CA VAL A 18 8.70 25.93 -6.79
C VAL A 18 7.67 25.05 -7.49
N MET A 19 6.98 25.56 -8.52
CA MET A 19 6.30 24.68 -9.48
C MET A 19 7.40 23.98 -10.28
N VAL A 20 7.84 22.82 -9.78
CA VAL A 20 8.59 21.86 -10.59
C VAL A 20 7.55 20.99 -11.26
N SER A 21 7.54 20.96 -12.59
CA SER A 21 6.71 19.99 -13.34
C SER A 21 7.03 18.58 -12.86
N THR A 22 6.02 17.87 -12.42
CA THR A 22 6.09 16.51 -11.86
C THR A 22 5.75 15.53 -12.98
N ALA A 23 6.74 14.85 -13.55
CA ALA A 23 6.42 13.71 -14.40
C ALA A 23 5.92 12.56 -13.53
N TYR A 24 4.61 12.47 -13.35
CA TYR A 24 3.98 11.31 -12.75
C TYR A 24 4.09 10.12 -13.72
N GLY A 25 4.24 8.92 -13.17
CA GLY A 25 4.22 7.69 -13.96
C GLY A 25 2.84 7.31 -14.50
N GLU A 26 1.78 7.90 -13.96
CA GLU A 26 0.40 7.62 -14.32
C GLU A 26 -0.05 8.48 -15.51
N SER A 27 -0.80 7.87 -16.42
CA SER A 27 -1.30 8.55 -17.61
C SER A 27 -2.81 8.69 -17.55
N VAL A 28 -3.33 9.89 -17.81
CA VAL A 28 -4.78 10.09 -18.02
C VAL A 28 -5.12 9.66 -19.44
N ILE A 29 -6.24 8.95 -19.58
CA ILE A 29 -6.78 8.51 -20.87
C ILE A 29 -8.14 9.17 -21.05
N VAL A 30 -8.29 9.93 -22.13
CA VAL A 30 -9.58 10.50 -22.55
C VAL A 30 -10.02 9.78 -23.82
N ALA A 31 -11.20 9.18 -23.78
CA ALA A 31 -11.80 8.44 -24.88
C ALA A 31 -13.03 9.19 -25.40
N THR A 32 -12.92 9.80 -26.59
CA THR A 32 -13.98 10.62 -27.19
C THR A 32 -14.57 9.91 -28.41
N PRO A 33 -15.87 9.56 -28.39
CA PRO A 33 -16.54 9.01 -29.57
C PRO A 33 -16.62 10.06 -30.68
N ARG A 34 -16.35 9.62 -31.91
CA ARG A 34 -16.40 10.44 -33.12
C ARG A 34 -17.43 9.88 -34.10
N GLN A 35 -18.34 10.75 -34.57
CA GLN A 35 -19.20 10.47 -35.72
C GLN A 35 -18.71 11.16 -37.01
N GLY A 36 -19.17 10.68 -38.18
CA GLY A 36 -18.83 11.24 -39.49
C GLY A 36 -18.02 10.31 -40.41
N GLN A 37 -17.11 10.88 -41.22
CA GLN A 37 -16.35 10.15 -42.27
C GLN A 37 -15.41 9.05 -41.75
N ALA A 38 -15.10 9.03 -40.45
CA ALA A 38 -14.33 7.98 -39.78
C ALA A 38 -14.96 7.68 -38.41
N VAL A 39 -15.88 6.71 -38.37
CA VAL A 39 -16.52 6.22 -37.13
C VAL A 39 -15.49 5.53 -36.23
N GLY A 40 -15.43 5.93 -34.97
CA GLY A 40 -14.49 5.38 -34.02
C GLY A 40 -14.52 6.07 -32.66
N ILE A 41 -13.60 5.65 -31.79
CA ILE A 41 -13.27 6.32 -30.52
C ILE A 41 -11.86 6.85 -30.65
N GLU A 42 -11.70 8.16 -30.60
CA GLU A 42 -10.39 8.79 -30.47
C GLU A 42 -9.94 8.66 -29.02
N VAL A 43 -8.71 8.20 -28.81
CA VAL A 43 -8.14 7.97 -27.49
C VAL A 43 -6.88 8.80 -27.35
N ASP A 44 -6.95 9.76 -26.44
CA ASP A 44 -5.91 10.72 -26.11
C ASP A 44 -5.24 10.34 -24.78
N VAL A 45 -3.91 10.18 -24.80
CA VAL A 45 -3.11 9.77 -23.66
C VAL A 45 -2.26 10.94 -23.17
N PHE A 46 -2.32 11.23 -21.87
CA PHE A 46 -1.57 12.30 -21.22
C PHE A 46 -0.58 11.71 -20.22
N ASP A 47 0.64 11.41 -20.69
CA ASP A 47 1.76 10.90 -19.87
C ASP A 47 2.29 11.95 -18.85
N SER A 48 1.89 13.22 -18.97
CA SER A 48 2.21 14.28 -18.01
C SER A 48 0.92 15.01 -17.63
N PRO A 49 0.06 14.36 -16.83
CA PRO A 49 -1.27 14.87 -16.53
C PRO A 49 -1.26 16.12 -15.65
N ASP A 50 -0.10 16.46 -15.10
CA ASP A 50 0.13 17.67 -14.33
C ASP A 50 0.29 18.92 -15.20
N ALA A 51 0.77 18.75 -16.43
CA ALA A 51 1.10 19.83 -17.34
C ALA A 51 -0.10 20.74 -17.63
N THR A 52 0.14 22.05 -17.67
CA THR A 52 -0.90 23.06 -17.91
C THR A 52 -1.43 23.06 -19.34
N SER A 53 -0.75 22.40 -20.28
CA SER A 53 -0.99 22.58 -21.72
C SER A 53 -2.02 21.65 -22.35
N GLY A 54 -2.64 20.71 -21.62
CA GLY A 54 -3.81 19.96 -22.14
C GLY A 54 -3.60 19.25 -23.47
N LYS A 55 -2.35 18.93 -23.84
CA LYS A 55 -2.01 18.31 -25.12
C LYS A 55 -1.72 16.84 -24.89
N PRO A 56 -2.35 15.93 -25.65
CA PRO A 56 -2.05 14.51 -25.56
C PRO A 56 -0.61 14.25 -26.02
N SER A 57 0.06 13.35 -25.32
CA SER A 57 1.35 12.77 -25.71
C SER A 57 1.20 11.80 -26.89
N SER A 58 0.02 11.18 -27.02
CA SER A 58 -0.34 10.27 -28.10
C SER A 58 -1.85 10.31 -28.32
N THR A 59 -2.25 10.23 -29.59
CA THR A 59 -3.65 10.11 -30.01
C THR A 59 -3.78 8.90 -30.91
N SER A 60 -4.75 8.04 -30.65
CA SER A 60 -5.05 6.84 -31.44
C SER A 60 -6.55 6.73 -31.74
N THR A 61 -6.95 5.82 -32.64
CA THR A 61 -8.37 5.62 -32.95
C THR A 61 -8.73 4.14 -32.91
N VAL A 62 -9.73 3.80 -32.09
CA VAL A 62 -10.38 2.48 -32.09
C VAL A 62 -11.55 2.53 -33.08
N LYS A 63 -11.43 1.81 -34.20
CA LYS A 63 -12.44 1.80 -35.27
C LYS A 63 -13.46 0.67 -35.08
N PHE A 64 -14.72 0.93 -35.42
CA PHE A 64 -15.80 -0.05 -35.46
C PHE A 64 -16.84 0.32 -36.55
N GLY A 65 -17.79 -0.58 -36.83
CA GLY A 65 -18.50 -0.65 -38.11
C GLY A 65 -19.65 0.32 -38.33
N HIS A 66 -20.19 1.00 -37.30
CA HIS A 66 -21.46 1.73 -37.42
C HIS A 66 -21.51 3.03 -36.60
N SER A 67 -22.11 4.08 -37.16
CA SER A 67 -22.36 5.32 -36.41
C SER A 67 -23.44 5.07 -35.35
N ALA A 68 -23.07 5.15 -34.07
CA ALA A 68 -23.99 5.00 -32.94
C ALA A 68 -23.70 6.06 -31.87
N TYR A 69 -24.72 6.43 -31.10
CA TYR A 69 -24.55 7.18 -29.85
C TYR A 69 -24.14 6.18 -28.77
N PHE A 70 -23.03 6.45 -28.10
CA PHE A 70 -22.58 5.68 -26.94
C PHE A 70 -21.60 6.52 -26.13
N VAL A 71 -21.32 6.04 -24.93
CA VAL A 71 -20.39 6.69 -24.02
C VAL A 71 -19.41 5.65 -23.49
N PRO A 72 -18.10 5.80 -23.73
CA PRO A 72 -17.13 4.79 -23.33
C PRO A 72 -16.87 4.86 -21.83
N ALA A 73 -16.64 3.70 -21.23
CA ALA A 73 -16.17 3.56 -19.86
C ALA A 73 -14.78 2.94 -19.88
N VAL A 74 -13.82 3.57 -19.19
CA VAL A 74 -12.39 3.22 -19.25
C VAL A 74 -11.92 2.80 -17.85
N GLN A 75 -11.27 1.65 -17.74
CA GLN A 75 -10.86 1.07 -16.45
C GLN A 75 -9.55 0.29 -16.58
N SER A 76 -8.59 0.53 -15.68
CA SER A 76 -7.41 -0.34 -15.54
C SER A 76 -7.79 -1.65 -14.86
N PHE A 77 -7.26 -2.76 -15.38
CA PHE A 77 -7.42 -4.08 -14.82
C PHE A 77 -6.29 -5.02 -15.28
N LYS A 78 -5.56 -5.58 -14.32
CA LYS A 78 -4.54 -6.63 -14.52
C LYS A 78 -3.53 -6.30 -15.62
N GLY A 79 -2.97 -5.09 -15.54
CA GLY A 79 -1.91 -4.61 -16.45
C GLY A 79 -2.40 -4.13 -17.81
N ASN A 80 -3.72 -4.05 -18.02
CA ASN A 80 -4.31 -3.48 -19.23
C ASN A 80 -5.36 -2.44 -18.88
N ILE A 81 -5.55 -1.47 -19.77
CA ILE A 81 -6.72 -0.61 -19.79
C ILE A 81 -7.77 -1.27 -20.67
N TYR A 82 -8.98 -1.35 -20.14
CA TYR A 82 -10.17 -1.76 -20.86
C TYR A 82 -11.03 -0.55 -21.17
N MET A 83 -11.59 -0.53 -22.38
CA MET A 83 -12.59 0.44 -22.80
C MET A 83 -13.84 -0.30 -23.24
N PHE A 84 -14.97 -0.03 -22.60
CA PHE A 84 -16.28 -0.65 -22.86
C PHE A 84 -17.28 0.35 -23.42
N TRP A 85 -18.15 -0.10 -24.34
CA TRP A 85 -19.28 0.68 -24.83
C TRP A 85 -20.42 -0.22 -25.30
N ALA A 86 -21.65 0.28 -25.27
CA ALA A 86 -22.79 -0.37 -25.91
C ALA A 86 -23.34 0.55 -27.01
N GLU A 87 -23.68 -0.02 -28.15
CA GLU A 87 -24.24 0.74 -29.27
C GLU A 87 -25.76 0.73 -29.19
N ASN A 88 -26.42 1.88 -29.35
CA ASN A 88 -27.88 1.96 -29.25
C ASN A 88 -28.66 1.02 -30.20
N ASN A 89 -28.04 0.61 -31.31
CA ASN A 89 -28.65 -0.30 -32.29
C ASN A 89 -28.33 -1.78 -32.03
N ASP A 90 -27.38 -2.08 -31.15
CA ASP A 90 -27.01 -3.44 -30.75
C ASP A 90 -27.39 -3.69 -29.29
N ILE A 91 -28.59 -4.24 -29.12
CA ILE A 91 -29.11 -4.58 -27.78
C ILE A 91 -28.58 -5.92 -27.26
N ARG A 92 -27.71 -6.64 -27.99
CA ARG A 92 -27.26 -8.00 -27.65
C ARG A 92 -25.78 -8.08 -27.31
N ASN A 93 -25.01 -7.01 -27.55
CA ASN A 93 -23.58 -7.03 -27.27
C ASN A 93 -23.12 -5.77 -26.53
N ILE A 94 -22.16 -5.97 -25.63
CA ILE A 94 -21.30 -4.90 -25.11
C ILE A 94 -19.96 -5.03 -25.84
N ASN A 95 -19.50 -3.95 -26.45
CA ASN A 95 -18.22 -3.91 -27.13
C ASN A 95 -17.10 -3.54 -26.16
N PHE A 96 -15.88 -4.03 -26.45
CA PHE A 96 -14.69 -3.60 -25.74
C PHE A 96 -13.42 -3.64 -26.61
N ALA A 97 -12.42 -2.89 -26.16
CA ALA A 97 -11.05 -2.97 -26.65
C ALA A 97 -10.07 -2.84 -25.47
N THR A 98 -8.85 -3.34 -25.64
CA THR A 98 -7.81 -3.29 -24.59
C THR A 98 -6.52 -2.66 -25.10
N SER A 99 -5.75 -2.08 -24.18
CA SER A 99 -4.41 -1.57 -24.44
C SER A 99 -3.56 -1.67 -23.17
N ALA A 100 -2.25 -1.90 -23.29
CA ALA A 100 -1.36 -1.87 -22.13
C ALA A 100 -1.19 -0.45 -21.56
N GLU A 101 -1.08 0.55 -22.45
CA GLU A 101 -0.77 1.95 -22.09
C GLU A 101 -1.80 2.96 -22.62
N GLY A 102 -2.80 2.51 -23.38
CA GLY A 102 -3.81 3.39 -24.00
C GLY A 102 -3.38 3.96 -25.36
N LYS A 103 -2.19 3.58 -25.85
CA LYS A 103 -1.60 4.06 -27.11
C LYS A 103 -1.91 3.13 -28.29
N ASN A 104 -1.74 1.82 -28.09
CA ASN A 104 -1.99 0.78 -29.09
C ASN A 104 -3.14 -0.11 -28.62
N TRP A 105 -4.28 -0.02 -29.31
CA TRP A 105 -5.50 -0.73 -28.92
C TRP A 105 -5.72 -2.00 -29.74
N SER A 106 -6.30 -3.01 -29.10
CA SER A 106 -6.80 -4.19 -29.78
C SER A 106 -7.90 -3.83 -30.78
N LYS A 107 -8.21 -4.76 -31.69
CA LYS A 107 -9.48 -4.70 -32.43
C LYS A 107 -10.64 -4.78 -31.44
N ALA A 108 -11.77 -4.15 -31.78
CA ALA A 108 -13.00 -4.24 -31.02
C ALA A 108 -13.46 -5.71 -30.93
N GLN A 109 -13.90 -6.09 -29.73
CA GLN A 109 -14.43 -7.41 -29.38
C GLN A 109 -15.81 -7.23 -28.74
N THR A 110 -16.59 -8.31 -28.66
CA THR A 110 -17.98 -8.28 -28.18
C THR A 110 -18.19 -9.24 -27.01
N ILE A 111 -18.97 -8.81 -26.03
CA ILE A 111 -19.47 -9.60 -24.91
C ILE A 111 -20.97 -9.82 -25.15
N PRO A 112 -21.43 -11.05 -25.42
CA PRO A 112 -22.84 -11.34 -25.60
C PRO A 112 -23.62 -11.13 -24.30
N VAL A 113 -24.75 -10.41 -24.39
CA VAL A 113 -25.69 -10.17 -23.30
C VAL A 113 -27.12 -10.45 -23.76
N ASP A 114 -28.01 -10.68 -22.80
CA ASP A 114 -29.42 -10.94 -23.10
C ASP A 114 -30.14 -9.67 -23.59
N SER A 115 -29.92 -8.53 -22.93
CA SER A 115 -30.35 -7.22 -23.41
C SER A 115 -29.59 -6.08 -22.75
N VAL A 116 -29.20 -5.08 -23.55
CA VAL A 116 -28.56 -3.83 -23.11
C VAL A 116 -29.18 -2.63 -23.81
N TYR A 117 -29.27 -1.50 -23.12
CA TYR A 117 -29.71 -0.23 -23.66
C TYR A 117 -29.00 0.94 -22.96
N GLY A 118 -28.52 1.90 -23.74
CA GLY A 118 -27.82 3.08 -23.23
C GLY A 118 -26.38 2.78 -22.83
N ASN A 119 -25.97 3.29 -21.66
CA ASN A 119 -24.58 3.28 -21.24
C ASN A 119 -24.19 1.99 -20.50
N VAL A 120 -22.93 1.61 -20.66
CA VAL A 120 -22.25 0.62 -19.82
C VAL A 120 -21.30 1.36 -18.89
N SER A 121 -21.21 0.92 -17.65
CA SER A 121 -20.30 1.46 -16.66
C SER A 121 -19.50 0.32 -16.03
N VAL A 122 -18.30 0.61 -15.52
CA VAL A 122 -17.36 -0.40 -15.03
C VAL A 122 -16.65 0.06 -13.77
N SER A 123 -16.32 -0.89 -12.89
CA SER A 123 -15.36 -0.74 -11.80
C SER A 123 -14.67 -2.09 -11.56
N VAL A 124 -13.57 -2.12 -10.79
CA VAL A 124 -12.97 -3.37 -10.32
C VAL A 124 -13.37 -3.61 -8.88
N PHE A 125 -13.88 -4.80 -8.57
CA PHE A 125 -14.23 -5.19 -7.21
C PHE A 125 -13.88 -6.66 -6.97
N LYS A 126 -13.20 -6.94 -5.85
CA LYS A 126 -12.71 -8.29 -5.50
C LYS A 126 -12.02 -8.99 -6.67
N GLN A 127 -11.04 -8.30 -7.26
CA GLN A 127 -10.21 -8.81 -8.38
C GLN A 127 -10.98 -9.17 -9.66
N LYS A 128 -12.17 -8.60 -9.85
CA LYS A 128 -13.00 -8.79 -11.04
C LYS A 128 -13.39 -7.43 -11.63
N LEU A 129 -13.40 -7.35 -12.95
CA LEU A 129 -14.17 -6.32 -13.64
C LEU A 129 -15.65 -6.57 -13.36
N VAL A 130 -16.37 -5.52 -12.97
CA VAL A 130 -17.82 -5.54 -12.77
C VAL A 130 -18.43 -4.49 -13.68
N LEU A 131 -19.23 -4.93 -14.63
CA LEU A 131 -19.96 -4.07 -15.56
C LEU A 131 -21.40 -3.94 -15.10
N THR A 132 -21.91 -2.71 -15.06
CA THR A 132 -23.32 -2.42 -14.84
C THR A 132 -23.92 -1.73 -16.06
N PHE A 133 -25.15 -2.10 -16.38
CA PHE A 133 -25.88 -1.58 -17.54
C PHE A 133 -27.38 -1.73 -17.34
N ALA A 134 -28.18 -1.05 -18.16
CA ALA A 134 -29.62 -1.18 -18.14
C ALA A 134 -30.11 -2.00 -19.35
N ASP A 135 -31.26 -2.66 -19.21
CA ASP A 135 -31.97 -3.25 -20.34
C ASP A 135 -32.92 -2.23 -21.03
N PRO A 136 -33.60 -2.59 -22.13
CA PRO A 136 -34.56 -1.70 -22.80
C PRO A 136 -35.76 -1.27 -21.93
N GLN A 137 -36.02 -1.93 -20.80
CA GLN A 137 -37.01 -1.53 -19.80
C GLN A 137 -36.38 -0.67 -18.69
N SER A 138 -35.14 -0.23 -18.88
CA SER A 138 -34.34 0.55 -17.91
C SER A 138 -34.11 -0.16 -16.57
N ARG A 139 -34.13 -1.50 -16.55
CA ARG A 139 -33.83 -2.30 -15.36
C ARG A 139 -32.34 -2.57 -15.26
N LEU A 140 -31.79 -2.43 -14.06
CA LEU A 140 -30.35 -2.56 -13.79
C LEU A 140 -29.89 -4.02 -13.88
N LYS A 141 -28.75 -4.25 -14.53
CA LYS A 141 -28.09 -5.54 -14.68
C LYS A 141 -26.61 -5.46 -14.40
N THR A 142 -26.01 -6.60 -14.11
CA THR A 142 -24.57 -6.76 -13.89
C THR A 142 -24.00 -8.01 -14.54
N ILE A 143 -22.75 -7.92 -14.98
CA ILE A 143 -21.87 -9.03 -15.35
C ILE A 143 -20.49 -8.80 -14.74
N SER A 144 -19.72 -9.88 -14.55
CA SER A 144 -18.36 -9.78 -14.03
C SER A 144 -17.40 -10.74 -14.74
N SER A 145 -16.11 -10.40 -14.69
CA SER A 145 -15.03 -11.23 -15.21
C SER A 145 -13.77 -11.10 -14.34
N GLY A 146 -13.13 -12.23 -14.04
CA GLY A 146 -11.86 -12.28 -13.30
C GLY A 146 -10.61 -12.16 -14.18
N ASP A 147 -10.77 -12.26 -15.49
CA ASP A 147 -9.67 -12.25 -16.48
C ASP A 147 -9.92 -11.27 -17.65
N GLY A 148 -11.09 -10.63 -17.70
CA GLY A 148 -11.50 -9.71 -18.76
C GLY A 148 -11.96 -10.40 -20.05
N ILE A 149 -11.96 -11.74 -20.11
CA ILE A 149 -12.26 -12.53 -21.31
C ILE A 149 -13.48 -13.41 -21.08
N HIS A 150 -13.53 -14.13 -19.95
CA HIS A 150 -14.65 -15.00 -19.60
C HIS A 150 -15.62 -14.25 -18.69
N TRP A 151 -16.86 -14.08 -19.15
CA TRP A 151 -17.88 -13.26 -18.49
C TRP A 151 -19.00 -14.12 -17.89
N SER A 152 -19.48 -13.72 -16.71
CA SER A 152 -20.68 -14.32 -16.12
C SER A 152 -21.93 -14.02 -16.93
N SER A 153 -22.95 -14.88 -16.85
CA SER A 153 -24.28 -14.56 -17.40
C SER A 153 -24.86 -13.27 -16.78
N PRO A 154 -25.58 -12.44 -17.56
CA PRO A 154 -26.27 -11.26 -17.04
C PRO A 154 -27.20 -11.58 -15.86
N ARG A 155 -27.08 -10.81 -14.78
CA ARG A 155 -27.95 -10.91 -13.60
C ARG A 155 -28.67 -9.58 -13.34
N PRO A 156 -29.98 -9.59 -13.04
CA PRO A 156 -30.68 -8.38 -12.64
C PRO A 156 -30.23 -7.92 -11.26
N ILE A 157 -30.18 -6.61 -11.05
CA ILE A 157 -30.11 -5.98 -9.74
C ILE A 157 -31.50 -5.43 -9.43
N SER A 158 -32.13 -5.92 -8.38
CA SER A 158 -33.49 -5.51 -8.00
C SER A 158 -33.50 -4.06 -7.52
N THR A 159 -34.04 -3.17 -8.34
CA THR A 159 -34.30 -1.76 -8.01
C THR A 159 -35.79 -1.45 -8.07
N VAL A 160 -36.24 -0.46 -7.31
CA VAL A 160 -37.61 0.06 -7.39
C VAL A 160 -37.71 1.02 -8.56
N HIS A 161 -36.70 1.88 -8.71
CA HIS A 161 -36.66 2.90 -9.75
C HIS A 161 -35.88 2.41 -10.98
N THR A 162 -36.14 3.07 -12.12
CA THR A 162 -35.40 2.84 -13.35
C THR A 162 -33.95 3.35 -13.24
N ALA A 163 -33.02 2.69 -13.93
CA ALA A 163 -31.57 2.88 -13.71
C ALA A 163 -30.77 3.04 -15.01
N ILE A 164 -31.36 3.72 -16.01
CA ILE A 164 -30.69 3.94 -17.31
C ILE A 164 -29.38 4.72 -17.16
N ASN A 165 -29.33 5.67 -16.22
CA ASN A 165 -28.10 6.30 -15.78
C ASN A 165 -27.63 5.56 -14.52
N ASN A 166 -26.58 4.75 -14.64
CA ASN A 166 -25.99 4.01 -13.52
C ASN A 166 -24.47 4.05 -13.54
N LYS A 167 -23.83 4.11 -12.36
CA LYS A 167 -22.37 4.18 -12.20
C LYS A 167 -21.93 3.37 -10.96
N PRO A 168 -21.08 2.35 -11.14
CA PRO A 168 -20.48 1.62 -10.03
C PRO A 168 -19.25 2.37 -9.48
N VAL A 169 -19.02 2.28 -8.17
CA VAL A 169 -17.84 2.82 -7.49
C VAL A 169 -17.56 2.00 -6.22
N VAL A 170 -16.29 1.74 -5.91
CA VAL A 170 -15.90 1.03 -4.69
C VAL A 170 -15.58 2.03 -3.60
N TYR A 171 -16.18 1.89 -2.42
CA TYR A 171 -15.91 2.77 -1.28
C TYR A 171 -16.06 2.00 0.04
N ASN A 172 -15.10 2.16 0.95
CA ASN A 172 -15.08 1.49 2.27
C ASN A 172 -15.32 -0.04 2.19
N GLY A 173 -14.70 -0.70 1.22
CA GLY A 173 -14.80 -2.17 1.05
C GLY A 173 -16.11 -2.65 0.41
N LYS A 174 -17.02 -1.74 0.02
CA LYS A 174 -18.29 -2.08 -0.64
C LYS A 174 -18.31 -1.58 -2.08
N LEU A 175 -18.97 -2.34 -2.94
CA LEU A 175 -19.34 -1.87 -4.28
C LEU A 175 -20.66 -1.13 -4.21
N PHE A 176 -20.66 0.17 -4.49
CA PHE A 176 -21.86 0.98 -4.68
C PHE A 176 -22.23 1.01 -6.15
N VAL A 177 -23.52 1.00 -6.46
CA VAL A 177 -24.05 1.36 -7.79
C VAL A 177 -25.04 2.48 -7.60
N PHE A 178 -24.66 3.67 -8.05
CA PHE A 178 -25.54 4.84 -8.07
C PHE A 178 -26.37 4.86 -9.33
N PHE A 179 -27.63 5.28 -9.22
CA PHE A 179 -28.51 5.41 -10.37
C PHE A 179 -29.58 6.50 -10.18
N SER A 180 -30.14 6.95 -11.30
CA SER A 180 -31.23 7.91 -11.35
C SER A 180 -32.18 7.57 -12.50
N GLU A 181 -33.45 7.89 -12.31
CA GLU A 181 -34.44 7.78 -13.38
C GLU A 181 -34.19 8.84 -14.46
N ASN A 182 -34.67 8.57 -15.67
CA ASN A 182 -34.68 9.59 -16.72
C ASN A 182 -35.64 10.72 -16.32
N SER A 183 -35.14 11.96 -16.21
CA SER A 183 -35.88 13.10 -15.64
C SER A 183 -36.34 12.89 -14.20
N GLY A 184 -35.63 12.05 -13.42
CA GLY A 184 -35.87 11.87 -12.00
C GLY A 184 -35.32 13.02 -11.16
N LYS A 185 -35.88 13.22 -9.96
CA LYS A 185 -35.46 14.26 -9.01
C LYS A 185 -34.56 13.77 -7.89
N ALA A 186 -34.21 12.48 -7.90
CA ALA A 186 -33.44 11.85 -6.83
C ALA A 186 -32.36 10.94 -7.41
N ILE A 187 -31.31 10.77 -6.62
CA ILE A 187 -30.27 9.78 -6.85
C ILE A 187 -30.47 8.66 -5.82
N TYR A 188 -30.38 7.43 -6.30
CA TYR A 188 -30.52 6.21 -5.53
C TYR A 188 -29.23 5.41 -5.60
N TYR A 189 -29.08 4.46 -4.68
CA TYR A 189 -27.98 3.51 -4.75
C TYR A 189 -28.36 2.15 -4.16
N VAL A 190 -27.64 1.13 -4.60
CA VAL A 190 -27.53 -0.18 -3.95
C VAL A 190 -26.07 -0.45 -3.63
N THR A 191 -25.82 -1.33 -2.66
CA THR A 191 -24.47 -1.74 -2.27
C THR A 191 -24.33 -3.25 -2.31
N SER A 192 -23.09 -3.74 -2.48
CA SER A 192 -22.76 -5.15 -2.40
C SER A 192 -21.43 -5.36 -1.67
N ASP A 193 -21.40 -6.38 -0.81
CA ASP A 193 -20.20 -6.82 -0.09
C ASP A 193 -19.42 -7.91 -0.87
N ASP A 194 -20.01 -8.50 -1.90
CA ASP A 194 -19.45 -9.64 -2.66
C ASP A 194 -19.56 -9.51 -4.19
N GLY A 195 -20.20 -8.44 -4.69
CA GLY A 195 -20.44 -8.17 -6.11
C GLY A 195 -21.58 -8.99 -6.70
N VAL A 196 -22.30 -9.78 -5.89
CA VAL A 196 -23.32 -10.73 -6.32
C VAL A 196 -24.65 -10.46 -5.62
N ASN A 197 -24.63 -10.34 -4.29
CA ASN A 197 -25.77 -10.05 -3.46
C ASN A 197 -25.84 -8.54 -3.21
N TRP A 198 -27.03 -7.98 -3.41
CA TRP A 198 -27.25 -6.53 -3.38
C TRP A 198 -28.17 -6.14 -2.23
N SER A 199 -27.87 -5.00 -1.61
CA SER A 199 -28.74 -4.38 -0.62
C SER A 199 -30.07 -3.96 -1.23
N ARG A 200 -31.04 -3.66 -0.36
CA ARG A 200 -32.21 -2.89 -0.80
C ARG A 200 -31.76 -1.53 -1.32
N GLU A 201 -32.52 -1.01 -2.28
CA GLU A 201 -32.35 0.35 -2.77
C GLU A 201 -32.49 1.36 -1.64
N SER A 202 -31.61 2.35 -1.64
CA SER A 202 -31.62 3.49 -0.73
C SER A 202 -31.59 4.79 -1.53
N GLN A 203 -32.36 5.79 -1.09
CA GLN A 203 -32.27 7.13 -1.65
C GLN A 203 -31.02 7.82 -1.08
N ALA A 204 -30.12 8.31 -1.93
CA ALA A 204 -28.99 9.13 -1.52
C ALA A 204 -29.48 10.52 -1.09
N PHE A 205 -30.13 11.23 -2.02
CA PHE A 205 -30.72 12.54 -1.82
C PHE A 205 -31.68 12.88 -2.95
N ALA A 206 -32.51 13.90 -2.73
CA ALA A 206 -33.44 14.44 -3.71
C ALA A 206 -33.24 15.95 -3.90
N GLU A 207 -33.67 16.43 -5.05
CA GLU A 207 -33.63 17.83 -5.49
C GLU A 207 -35.04 18.27 -5.94
N ASN A 208 -35.23 19.57 -6.12
CA ASN A 208 -36.53 20.12 -6.56
C ASN A 208 -36.70 20.12 -8.10
N THR A 209 -35.60 19.86 -8.82
CA THR A 209 -35.49 19.89 -10.28
C THR A 209 -34.88 18.59 -10.78
N ASP A 210 -35.09 18.30 -12.06
CA ASP A 210 -34.72 17.04 -12.67
C ASP A 210 -33.19 16.94 -12.80
N ILE A 211 -32.67 15.79 -12.38
CA ILE A 211 -31.25 15.46 -12.45
C ILE A 211 -30.98 14.87 -13.83
N LEU A 212 -30.11 15.53 -14.59
CA LEU A 212 -29.74 15.13 -15.94
C LEU A 212 -28.64 14.08 -15.95
N THR A 213 -27.67 14.19 -15.05
CA THR A 213 -26.46 13.37 -15.05
C THR A 213 -25.90 13.22 -13.64
N MET A 214 -25.15 12.13 -13.41
CA MET A 214 -24.42 11.89 -12.16
C MET A 214 -23.10 11.18 -12.43
N VAL A 215 -22.09 11.49 -11.61
CA VAL A 215 -20.77 10.85 -11.63
C VAL A 215 -20.29 10.67 -10.19
N PRO A 216 -20.26 9.44 -9.66
CA PRO A 216 -19.61 9.14 -8.39
C PRO A 216 -18.10 8.91 -8.58
N VAL A 217 -17.30 9.36 -7.62
CA VAL A 217 -15.85 9.10 -7.57
C VAL A 217 -15.35 9.20 -6.13
N VAL A 218 -14.40 8.35 -5.74
CA VAL A 218 -13.74 8.49 -4.44
C VAL A 218 -12.56 9.43 -4.58
N TYR A 219 -12.53 10.47 -3.75
CA TYR A 219 -11.50 11.48 -3.76
C TYR A 219 -11.27 12.00 -2.34
N ASN A 220 -10.01 12.08 -1.92
CA ASN A 220 -9.61 12.55 -0.61
C ASN A 220 -10.36 11.83 0.54
N GLY A 221 -10.46 10.50 0.44
CA GLY A 221 -11.06 9.63 1.45
C GLY A 221 -12.59 9.74 1.61
N LYS A 222 -13.28 10.45 0.71
CA LYS A 222 -14.74 10.54 0.67
C LYS A 222 -15.27 10.07 -0.69
N LEU A 223 -16.51 9.63 -0.71
CA LEU A 223 -17.24 9.36 -1.95
C LEU A 223 -17.96 10.64 -2.41
N TRP A 224 -17.59 11.19 -3.55
CA TRP A 224 -18.17 12.40 -4.11
C TRP A 224 -19.15 12.04 -5.22
N THR A 225 -20.40 12.49 -5.11
CA THR A 225 -21.39 12.34 -6.18
C THR A 225 -21.65 13.69 -6.83
N TYR A 226 -21.03 13.89 -8.00
CA TYR A 226 -21.27 15.04 -8.87
C TYR A 226 -22.56 14.85 -9.65
N TYR A 227 -23.33 15.91 -9.85
CA TYR A 227 -24.57 15.85 -10.63
C TYR A 227 -24.90 17.20 -11.25
N GLY A 228 -25.67 17.17 -12.34
CA GLY A 228 -26.05 18.35 -13.10
C GLY A 228 -27.54 18.37 -13.44
N PHE A 229 -28.08 19.57 -13.61
CA PHE A 229 -29.47 19.80 -14.03
C PHE A 229 -29.54 20.23 -15.51
N GLU A 230 -30.74 20.19 -16.09
CA GLU A 230 -30.94 20.62 -17.49
C GLU A 230 -30.56 22.08 -17.78
N ASN A 231 -30.66 22.95 -16.76
CA ASN A 231 -30.25 24.35 -16.88
C ASN A 231 -28.72 24.56 -16.85
N GLY A 232 -27.94 23.48 -16.74
CA GLY A 232 -26.48 23.50 -16.70
C GLY A 232 -25.88 23.79 -15.32
N ALA A 233 -26.70 23.97 -14.27
CA ALA A 233 -26.18 24.08 -12.91
C ALA A 233 -25.63 22.73 -12.44
N MET A 234 -24.45 22.76 -11.83
CA MET A 234 -23.74 21.57 -11.35
C MET A 234 -23.48 21.65 -9.85
N TYR A 235 -23.58 20.50 -9.21
CA TYR A 235 -23.45 20.36 -7.77
C TYR A 235 -22.70 19.08 -7.42
N VAL A 236 -22.24 19.02 -6.17
CA VAL A 236 -21.66 17.83 -5.60
C VAL A 236 -22.10 17.65 -4.16
N ARG A 237 -22.26 16.39 -3.75
CA ARG A 237 -22.46 15.99 -2.37
C ARG A 237 -21.44 14.93 -1.99
N PRO A 238 -20.56 15.20 -1.01
CA PRO A 238 -19.70 14.17 -0.43
C PRO A 238 -20.48 13.23 0.51
N TYR A 239 -20.05 11.99 0.57
CA TYR A 239 -20.48 10.95 1.51
C TYR A 239 -19.26 10.51 2.32
N ASN A 240 -19.32 10.73 3.64
CA ASN A 240 -18.18 10.51 4.52
C ASN A 240 -18.10 9.05 5.03
N ARG A 241 -17.00 8.71 5.70
CA ARG A 241 -16.76 7.33 6.19
C ARG A 241 -17.72 6.91 7.30
N ALA A 242 -18.28 7.87 8.03
CA ALA A 242 -19.33 7.62 9.03
C ALA A 242 -20.70 7.31 8.41
N GLY A 243 -20.79 7.24 7.08
CA GLY A 243 -21.99 6.85 6.37
C GLY A 243 -23.01 7.98 6.20
N ASN A 244 -22.57 9.24 6.24
CA ASN A 244 -23.43 10.41 6.16
C ASN A 244 -23.17 11.25 4.91
N TRP A 245 -24.24 11.72 4.28
CA TRP A 245 -24.19 12.73 3.23
C TRP A 245 -23.93 14.12 3.82
N GLU A 246 -22.96 14.82 3.23
CA GLU A 246 -22.65 16.20 3.55
C GLU A 246 -23.55 17.17 2.77
N ALA A 247 -23.48 18.45 3.12
CA ALA A 247 -24.25 19.49 2.46
C ALA A 247 -23.89 19.59 0.96
N ARG A 248 -24.89 19.94 0.15
CA ARG A 248 -24.71 20.24 -1.27
C ARG A 248 -23.76 21.42 -1.45
N GLN A 249 -22.81 21.27 -2.37
CA GLN A 249 -21.86 22.29 -2.76
C GLN A 249 -22.03 22.63 -4.25
N THR A 250 -21.85 23.90 -4.61
CA THR A 250 -21.86 24.33 -6.02
C THR A 250 -20.54 23.94 -6.66
N VAL A 251 -20.61 23.41 -7.89
CA VAL A 251 -19.44 23.11 -8.72
C VAL A 251 -19.17 24.30 -9.63
N ASN A 252 -17.96 24.87 -9.55
CA ASN A 252 -17.54 26.05 -10.30
C ASN A 252 -16.60 25.66 -11.45
N GLY A 253 -16.62 26.44 -12.53
CA GLY A 253 -15.67 26.32 -13.65
C GLY A 253 -16.06 25.33 -14.74
N ILE A 254 -16.92 24.36 -14.43
CA ILE A 254 -17.64 23.54 -15.42
C ILE A 254 -18.90 24.30 -15.85
N ILE A 255 -18.73 25.43 -16.54
CA ILE A 255 -19.85 26.28 -16.98
C ILE A 255 -20.25 25.91 -18.41
N GLY A 256 -21.56 25.70 -18.64
CA GLY A 256 -22.17 25.23 -19.87
C GLY A 256 -21.88 26.08 -21.13
N LYS A 257 -20.68 25.91 -21.71
CA LYS A 257 -20.41 26.28 -23.11
C LYS A 257 -21.03 25.20 -24.01
N GLY A 258 -22.31 25.36 -24.33
CA GLY A 258 -23.07 24.51 -25.25
C GLY A 258 -24.18 23.71 -24.58
N ALA A 259 -25.17 23.27 -25.37
CA ALA A 259 -26.41 22.67 -24.89
C ALA A 259 -26.16 21.48 -23.92
N LYS A 260 -26.52 21.68 -22.65
CA LYS A 260 -26.79 20.69 -21.58
C LYS A 260 -25.65 20.11 -20.71
N GLY A 261 -24.39 20.57 -20.78
CA GLY A 261 -23.38 20.31 -19.71
C GLY A 261 -23.35 18.88 -19.09
N PHE A 262 -23.38 17.83 -19.92
CA PHE A 262 -23.58 16.46 -19.47
C PHE A 262 -22.29 15.85 -18.91
N LEU A 263 -22.22 15.61 -17.59
CA LEU A 263 -21.14 14.87 -16.94
C LEU A 263 -21.18 13.39 -17.35
N ASN A 264 -20.02 12.72 -17.44
CA ASN A 264 -20.00 11.30 -17.78
C ASN A 264 -19.18 10.40 -16.84
N SER A 265 -17.92 10.76 -16.64
CA SER A 265 -16.98 9.94 -15.89
C SER A 265 -15.96 10.83 -15.20
N ALA A 266 -15.44 10.32 -14.09
CA ALA A 266 -14.35 10.95 -13.35
C ALA A 266 -13.30 9.91 -13.00
N ALA A 267 -12.05 10.36 -12.93
CA ALA A 267 -10.93 9.56 -12.48
C ALA A 267 -9.97 10.45 -11.69
N MET A 268 -9.11 9.86 -10.86
CA MET A 268 -8.11 10.59 -10.09
C MET A 268 -6.71 10.02 -10.32
N ILE A 269 -5.74 10.92 -10.25
CA ILE A 269 -4.31 10.62 -10.09
C ILE A 269 -3.84 11.46 -8.92
N ASP A 270 -3.33 10.81 -7.87
CA ASP A 270 -2.92 11.49 -6.65
C ASP A 270 -3.98 12.49 -6.13
N GLU A 271 -3.60 13.74 -5.89
CA GLU A 271 -4.46 14.83 -5.42
C GLU A 271 -5.22 15.54 -6.56
N ARG A 272 -5.22 15.00 -7.78
CA ARG A 272 -5.92 15.59 -8.94
C ARG A 272 -7.08 14.74 -9.37
N LEU A 273 -8.24 15.37 -9.45
CA LEU A 273 -9.45 14.80 -9.99
C LEU A 273 -9.67 15.30 -11.43
N PHE A 274 -10.06 14.40 -12.32
CA PHE A 274 -10.45 14.70 -13.69
C PHE A 274 -11.92 14.34 -13.87
N ILE A 275 -12.67 15.16 -14.59
CA ILE A 275 -14.06 14.87 -14.94
C ILE A 275 -14.35 15.29 -16.37
N THR A 276 -15.15 14.49 -17.06
CA THR A 276 -15.59 14.79 -18.42
C THR A 276 -16.98 15.38 -18.44
N SER A 277 -17.16 16.41 -19.26
CA SER A 277 -18.45 16.98 -19.61
C SER A 277 -18.53 17.21 -21.12
N ASN A 278 -19.46 16.53 -21.79
CA ASN A 278 -19.49 16.43 -23.25
C ASN A 278 -18.09 16.02 -23.80
N ALA A 279 -17.56 16.74 -24.78
CA ALA A 279 -16.24 16.53 -25.38
C ALA A 279 -15.08 17.21 -24.61
N ASN A 280 -15.35 17.79 -23.44
CA ASN A 280 -14.37 18.51 -22.64
C ASN A 280 -14.00 17.72 -21.38
N THR A 281 -12.75 17.83 -20.99
CA THR A 281 -12.21 17.32 -19.73
C THR A 281 -11.79 18.51 -18.87
N PHE A 282 -12.07 18.41 -17.58
CA PHE A 282 -11.72 19.40 -16.56
C PHE A 282 -10.90 18.72 -15.48
N TYR A 283 -10.09 19.50 -14.77
CA TYR A 283 -9.36 19.01 -13.59
C TYR A 283 -9.63 19.90 -12.36
N SER A 284 -9.48 19.32 -11.18
CA SER A 284 -9.59 20.00 -9.88
C SER A 284 -8.65 19.38 -8.85
N THR A 285 -8.21 20.18 -7.89
CA THR A 285 -7.43 19.75 -6.71
C THR A 285 -8.22 19.91 -5.41
N ASP A 286 -9.44 20.45 -5.46
CA ASP A 286 -10.30 20.64 -4.28
C ASP A 286 -11.69 19.98 -4.44
N GLY A 287 -11.98 19.45 -5.64
CA GLY A 287 -13.25 18.81 -5.99
C GLY A 287 -14.40 19.78 -6.30
N VAL A 288 -14.26 21.09 -6.09
CA VAL A 288 -15.37 22.04 -6.27
C VAL A 288 -15.06 23.14 -7.28
N ASN A 289 -13.79 23.50 -7.44
CA ASN A 289 -13.33 24.48 -8.41
C ASN A 289 -12.57 23.74 -9.52
N TRP A 290 -13.08 23.87 -10.74
CA TRP A 290 -12.59 23.13 -11.89
C TRP A 290 -12.00 24.05 -12.93
N SER A 291 -10.91 23.61 -13.55
CA SER A 291 -10.28 24.29 -14.67
C SER A 291 -10.37 23.43 -15.92
N PRO A 292 -10.56 24.03 -17.11
CA PRO A 292 -10.46 23.29 -18.36
C PRO A 292 -9.11 22.58 -18.47
N TYR A 293 -9.13 21.30 -18.85
CA TYR A 293 -7.93 20.50 -19.04
C TYR A 293 -7.69 20.23 -20.53
N PHE A 294 -8.70 19.68 -21.20
CA PHE A 294 -8.61 19.27 -22.61
C PHE A 294 -9.98 19.41 -23.28
N SER A 295 -9.98 19.72 -24.57
CA SER A 295 -11.16 19.75 -25.42
C SER A 295 -10.83 18.99 -26.70
N ALA A 296 -11.60 17.95 -27.01
CA ALA A 296 -11.41 17.21 -28.25
C ALA A 296 -11.64 18.14 -29.47
N PRO A 297 -10.81 18.07 -30.53
CA PRO A 297 -10.79 19.05 -31.62
C PRO A 297 -11.94 18.90 -32.64
N PHE A 298 -13.04 18.27 -32.26
CA PHE A 298 -14.17 17.97 -33.16
C PHE A 298 -15.20 19.11 -33.18
N PRO A 299 -15.91 19.30 -34.31
CA PRO A 299 -17.11 20.15 -34.33
C PRO A 299 -18.13 19.67 -33.29
N SER A 300 -18.78 20.61 -32.60
CA SER A 300 -19.65 20.34 -31.44
C SER A 300 -20.84 19.41 -31.71
N PHE A 301 -21.20 19.17 -32.97
CA PHE A 301 -22.27 18.25 -33.37
C PHE A 301 -21.78 16.82 -33.67
N GLU A 302 -20.46 16.57 -33.67
CA GLU A 302 -19.85 15.26 -34.00
C GLU A 302 -19.26 14.53 -32.78
N ALA A 303 -19.18 15.19 -31.60
CA ALA A 303 -18.53 14.66 -30.41
C ALA A 303 -19.50 14.37 -29.27
N TYR A 304 -19.49 13.12 -28.80
CA TYR A 304 -20.28 12.64 -27.66
C TYR A 304 -19.54 12.77 -26.33
N PRO A 305 -20.24 12.55 -25.20
CA PRO A 305 -19.59 12.55 -23.89
C PRO A 305 -18.37 11.63 -23.85
N SER A 306 -17.24 12.18 -23.41
CA SER A 306 -15.97 11.44 -23.35
C SER A 306 -15.89 10.58 -22.09
N GLY A 307 -15.31 9.39 -22.19
CA GLY A 307 -14.86 8.59 -21.06
C GLY A 307 -13.50 9.09 -20.57
N VAL A 308 -13.25 9.00 -19.26
CA VAL A 308 -11.92 9.20 -18.69
C VAL A 308 -11.53 8.01 -17.82
N GLY A 309 -10.27 7.60 -17.90
CA GLY A 309 -9.66 6.58 -17.07
C GLY A 309 -8.18 6.86 -16.86
N VAL A 310 -7.50 5.97 -16.15
CA VAL A 310 -6.08 6.09 -15.83
C VAL A 310 -5.36 4.80 -16.22
N SER A 311 -4.16 4.96 -16.79
CA SER A 311 -3.19 3.87 -16.87
C SER A 311 -2.30 3.88 -15.64
N TYR A 312 -2.25 2.75 -14.94
CA TYR A 312 -1.29 2.49 -13.86
C TYR A 312 -0.11 1.64 -14.34
N ALA A 313 0.13 1.54 -15.65
CA ALA A 313 1.29 0.82 -16.17
C ALA A 313 2.59 1.47 -15.68
N ILE A 314 3.57 0.65 -15.27
CA ILE A 314 4.92 1.13 -14.99
C ILE A 314 5.70 1.29 -16.29
N THR A 315 6.40 2.41 -16.43
CA THR A 315 7.07 2.81 -17.66
C THR A 315 8.58 2.99 -17.44
N ALA A 316 9.35 3.11 -18.52
CA ALA A 316 10.76 3.47 -18.41
C ALA A 316 10.97 4.84 -17.73
N ASN A 317 10.04 5.78 -17.95
CA ASN A 317 10.10 7.11 -17.35
C ASN A 317 9.99 7.06 -15.82
N ASP A 318 9.20 6.14 -15.24
CA ASP A 318 9.17 5.96 -13.78
C ASP A 318 10.57 5.69 -13.20
N LEU A 319 11.42 4.97 -13.96
CA LEU A 319 12.73 4.53 -13.52
C LEU A 319 13.84 5.57 -13.75
N THR A 320 13.70 6.41 -14.79
CA THR A 320 14.76 7.31 -15.26
C THR A 320 14.46 8.79 -15.09
N THR A 321 13.23 9.17 -14.76
CA THR A 321 12.90 10.59 -14.56
C THR A 321 13.54 11.09 -13.27
N ASN A 322 14.09 12.30 -13.33
CA ASN A 322 14.53 13.02 -12.15
C ASN A 322 13.35 13.35 -11.23
N ASN A 323 13.64 13.43 -9.94
CA ASN A 323 12.65 13.80 -8.92
C ASN A 323 11.42 12.86 -8.86
N PRO A 324 11.58 11.53 -8.82
CA PRO A 324 10.43 10.64 -8.63
C PRO A 324 9.72 10.99 -7.32
N GLN A 325 8.44 11.33 -7.41
CA GLN A 325 7.63 11.67 -6.24
C GLN A 325 7.07 10.40 -5.60
N LEU A 326 6.99 10.42 -4.27
CA LEU A 326 6.22 9.42 -3.55
C LEU A 326 4.75 9.60 -3.97
N PRO A 327 4.06 8.56 -4.50
CA PRO A 327 2.64 8.65 -4.78
C PRO A 327 1.90 9.08 -3.51
N THR A 328 0.91 9.95 -3.62
CA THR A 328 0.15 10.51 -2.48
C THR A 328 -1.16 9.78 -2.25
N ASP A 329 -1.78 9.26 -3.31
CA ASP A 329 -3.01 8.48 -3.22
C ASP A 329 -3.18 7.57 -4.43
N LEU A 330 -4.20 6.73 -4.36
CA LEU A 330 -4.56 5.81 -5.43
C LEU A 330 -6.09 5.77 -5.56
N ALA A 331 -6.61 5.54 -6.77
CA ALA A 331 -8.04 5.37 -6.96
C ALA A 331 -8.55 4.11 -6.25
N THR A 332 -9.83 4.09 -5.91
CA THR A 332 -10.52 2.89 -5.44
C THR A 332 -11.01 2.05 -6.61
N GLY A 333 -11.17 0.74 -6.39
CA GLY A 333 -11.69 -0.17 -7.39
C GLY A 333 -10.66 -0.48 -8.47
N LEU A 334 -9.52 -1.01 -8.03
CA LEU A 334 -8.37 -1.37 -8.85
C LEU A 334 -8.03 -2.86 -8.69
N SER A 335 -7.15 -3.35 -9.57
CA SER A 335 -6.64 -4.72 -9.54
C SER A 335 -5.36 -4.84 -8.70
N HIS A 336 -4.93 -6.07 -8.41
CA HIS A 336 -3.72 -6.32 -7.61
C HIS A 336 -2.46 -5.83 -8.34
N THR A 337 -2.45 -5.95 -9.66
CA THR A 337 -1.42 -5.40 -10.52
C THR A 337 -1.24 -3.90 -10.33
N ASP A 338 -2.33 -3.13 -10.18
CA ASP A 338 -2.25 -1.68 -9.96
C ASP A 338 -1.64 -1.36 -8.58
N TYR A 339 -2.01 -2.13 -7.53
CA TYR A 339 -1.38 -2.04 -6.20
C TYR A 339 0.11 -2.37 -6.23
N ALA A 340 0.51 -3.37 -7.01
CA ALA A 340 1.91 -3.74 -7.18
C ALA A 340 2.70 -2.64 -7.90
N THR A 341 2.12 -1.96 -8.89
CA THR A 341 2.76 -0.79 -9.50
C THR A 341 2.89 0.37 -8.52
N PHE A 342 1.86 0.66 -7.71
CA PHE A 342 1.93 1.67 -6.65
C PHE A 342 3.06 1.38 -5.66
N ALA A 343 3.23 0.11 -5.26
CA ALA A 343 4.32 -0.33 -4.41
C ALA A 343 5.69 -0.10 -5.05
N TRP A 344 5.87 -0.42 -6.35
CA TRP A 344 7.09 -0.12 -7.08
C TRP A 344 7.39 1.37 -7.18
N ARG A 345 6.40 2.21 -7.47
CA ARG A 345 6.57 3.68 -7.49
C ARG A 345 6.98 4.22 -6.12
N SER A 346 6.41 3.69 -5.05
CA SER A 346 6.82 4.02 -3.68
C SER A 346 8.28 3.63 -3.43
N PHE A 347 8.70 2.44 -3.87
CA PHE A 347 10.09 1.99 -3.76
C PHE A 347 11.05 2.88 -4.58
N ILE A 348 10.70 3.23 -5.81
CA ILE A 348 11.47 4.10 -6.70
C ILE A 348 11.70 5.47 -6.06
N ALA A 349 10.63 6.10 -5.56
CA ALA A 349 10.71 7.41 -4.93
C ALA A 349 11.54 7.39 -3.62
N LEU A 350 11.28 6.41 -2.75
CA LEU A 350 11.98 6.27 -1.48
C LEU A 350 13.47 5.94 -1.64
N ASN A 351 13.83 5.21 -2.70
CA ASN A 351 15.21 4.86 -3.02
C ASN A 351 15.83 5.81 -4.07
N ASN A 352 15.24 6.99 -4.30
CA ASN A 352 16.00 8.12 -4.82
C ASN A 352 16.95 8.67 -3.74
N THR A 353 17.98 9.41 -4.12
CA THR A 353 18.84 10.11 -3.15
C THR A 353 18.09 11.23 -2.43
N ALA A 354 18.45 11.53 -1.19
CA ALA A 354 17.94 12.68 -0.46
C ALA A 354 18.59 13.98 -0.97
N ASN A 355 17.82 15.06 -0.96
CA ASN A 355 18.30 16.38 -1.35
C ASN A 355 19.39 16.89 -0.39
N THR A 356 20.34 17.65 -0.93
CA THR A 356 21.47 18.21 -0.17
C THR A 356 21.43 19.74 -0.18
N PRO A 357 21.97 20.43 0.85
CA PRO A 357 22.72 19.90 1.99
C PRO A 357 21.84 19.22 3.05
N LEU A 358 22.40 18.20 3.71
CA LEU A 358 21.83 17.56 4.89
C LEU A 358 22.45 18.18 6.16
N PRO A 359 21.72 18.26 7.30
CA PRO A 359 20.38 17.71 7.55
C PRO A 359 19.22 18.63 7.12
N ALA A 360 19.51 19.81 6.55
CA ALA A 360 18.48 20.82 6.23
C ALA A 360 17.35 20.28 5.34
N ASN A 361 17.67 19.34 4.43
CA ASN A 361 16.72 18.75 3.49
C ASN A 361 16.41 17.26 3.77
N ARG A 362 16.51 16.81 5.03
CA ARG A 362 16.05 15.45 5.40
C ARG A 362 14.60 15.26 4.94
N GLY A 363 14.25 14.04 4.51
CA GLY A 363 12.89 13.70 4.10
C GLY A 363 12.43 14.35 2.80
N VAL A 364 13.34 15.02 2.06
CA VAL A 364 13.07 15.62 0.75
C VAL A 364 13.89 14.87 -0.30
N GLY A 365 13.23 14.35 -1.34
CA GLY A 365 13.90 13.68 -2.46
C GLY A 365 14.76 14.65 -3.27
N ASN A 366 15.87 14.17 -3.81
CA ASN A 366 16.76 14.98 -4.64
C ASN A 366 16.10 15.28 -6.00
N PRO A 367 15.82 16.55 -6.33
CA PRO A 367 15.13 16.89 -7.57
C PRO A 367 16.01 16.72 -8.81
N ALA A 368 17.33 16.57 -8.64
CA ALA A 368 18.28 16.42 -9.74
C ALA A 368 18.70 14.96 -9.99
N ALA A 369 18.16 14.00 -9.24
CA ALA A 369 18.49 12.58 -9.38
C ALA A 369 17.26 11.73 -9.69
N SER A 370 17.51 10.64 -10.42
CA SER A 370 16.54 9.58 -10.70
C SER A 370 16.80 8.34 -9.85
N PHE A 371 15.87 7.39 -9.90
CA PHE A 371 16.07 6.06 -9.33
C PHE A 371 17.19 5.28 -10.03
N ALA A 372 17.38 5.48 -11.33
CA ALA A 372 18.51 4.92 -12.05
C ALA A 372 19.86 5.42 -11.47
N ASP A 373 19.97 6.71 -11.17
CA ASP A 373 21.19 7.32 -10.64
C ASP A 373 21.57 6.78 -9.25
N SER A 374 20.59 6.61 -8.37
CA SER A 374 20.85 6.10 -7.01
C SER A 374 21.36 4.66 -7.01
N GLY A 375 21.08 3.90 -8.06
CA GLY A 375 21.48 2.49 -8.18
C GLY A 375 22.87 2.27 -8.76
N LYS A 376 23.49 3.29 -9.39
CA LYS A 376 24.77 3.16 -10.13
C LYS A 376 25.95 2.70 -9.27
N LEU A 377 25.89 2.96 -7.97
CA LEU A 377 26.91 2.59 -7.00
C LEU A 377 26.25 1.88 -5.82
N PRO A 378 26.92 0.87 -5.22
CA PRO A 378 26.47 0.27 -3.96
C PRO A 378 26.22 1.29 -2.85
N GLN A 379 27.01 2.35 -2.78
CA GLN A 379 26.79 3.44 -1.84
C GLN A 379 26.73 4.76 -2.64
N PRO A 380 25.53 5.36 -2.81
CA PRO A 380 25.40 6.64 -3.49
C PRO A 380 26.05 7.78 -2.68
N PRO A 381 26.38 8.92 -3.33
CA PRO A 381 27.06 10.05 -2.69
C PRO A 381 26.24 10.76 -1.61
N SER A 382 24.92 10.62 -1.65
CA SER A 382 23.98 11.08 -0.62
C SER A 382 23.13 9.88 -0.17
N PRO A 383 22.74 9.77 1.12
CA PRO A 383 21.80 8.74 1.57
C PRO A 383 20.52 8.74 0.72
N LEU A 384 19.85 7.59 0.66
CA LEU A 384 18.53 7.48 0.06
C LEU A 384 17.50 8.28 0.88
N LEU A 385 16.43 8.71 0.23
CA LEU A 385 15.37 9.52 0.84
C LEU A 385 14.87 8.90 2.14
N TRP A 386 14.45 7.64 2.12
CA TRP A 386 13.93 6.96 3.30
C TRP A 386 14.99 6.83 4.41
N GLN A 387 16.28 6.73 4.07
CA GLN A 387 17.34 6.63 5.09
C GLN A 387 17.38 7.91 5.93
N THR A 388 17.01 9.06 5.37
CA THR A 388 16.98 10.33 6.11
C THR A 388 15.73 10.54 6.97
N PHE A 389 14.76 9.63 6.96
CA PHE A 389 13.62 9.65 7.87
C PHE A 389 14.04 9.52 9.33
N ALA A 390 13.14 9.87 10.26
CA ALA A 390 13.44 9.80 11.68
C ALA A 390 13.45 8.34 12.13
N HIS A 391 14.56 7.90 12.72
CA HIS A 391 14.63 6.62 13.42
C HIS A 391 13.61 6.56 14.57
N ARG A 392 13.15 5.37 14.96
CA ARG A 392 12.17 5.21 16.05
C ARG A 392 12.58 5.93 17.35
N SER A 393 13.87 5.94 17.71
CA SER A 393 14.36 6.67 18.88
C SER A 393 14.50 8.18 18.67
N GLU A 394 14.51 8.65 17.42
CA GLU A 394 14.36 10.08 17.10
C GLU A 394 12.89 10.50 17.18
N LEU A 395 11.97 9.61 16.75
CA LEU A 395 10.53 9.82 16.85
C LEU A 395 10.06 9.85 18.31
N PHE A 396 10.56 8.97 19.17
CA PHE A 396 10.27 8.96 20.59
C PHE A 396 11.56 8.95 21.41
N PRO A 397 12.22 10.12 21.57
CA PRO A 397 13.49 10.24 22.25
C PRO A 397 13.32 10.15 23.77
N ALA A 398 14.33 9.59 24.45
CA ALA A 398 14.39 9.59 25.91
C ALA A 398 14.93 10.92 26.48
N MET A 399 15.59 11.73 25.65
CA MET A 399 16.16 13.02 26.03
C MET A 399 15.24 14.15 25.56
N GLU A 400 14.86 15.02 26.49
CA GLU A 400 13.98 16.19 26.24
C GLU A 400 12.71 15.86 25.40
N PRO A 401 11.94 14.80 25.71
CA PRO A 401 10.69 14.55 25.02
C PRO A 401 9.63 15.61 25.35
N ASN A 402 8.65 15.77 24.47
CA ASN A 402 7.46 16.55 24.77
C ASN A 402 6.57 15.81 25.81
N LYS A 403 5.46 16.44 26.23
CA LYS A 403 4.56 15.86 27.24
C LYS A 403 3.94 14.51 26.86
N ALA A 404 3.77 14.25 25.57
CA ALA A 404 3.26 12.98 25.07
C ALA A 404 4.36 11.94 24.83
N GLY A 405 5.64 12.32 24.97
CA GLY A 405 6.79 11.46 24.69
C GLY A 405 7.38 11.61 23.28
N GLY A 406 6.79 12.45 22.43
CA GLY A 406 7.30 12.77 21.09
C GLY A 406 8.54 13.68 21.12
N PRO A 407 9.12 13.99 19.95
CA PRO A 407 10.33 14.79 19.88
C PRO A 407 10.04 16.27 20.15
N THR A 408 11.08 17.03 20.48
CA THR A 408 11.04 18.50 20.60
C THR A 408 11.90 19.20 19.56
N ARG A 409 12.89 18.49 19.01
CA ARG A 409 13.80 19.02 17.98
C ARG A 409 13.11 19.12 16.62
N PRO A 410 13.46 20.09 15.76
CA PRO A 410 13.01 20.12 14.38
C PRO A 410 13.44 18.86 13.62
N PHE A 411 12.63 18.38 12.68
CA PHE A 411 12.96 17.20 11.86
C PHE A 411 14.28 17.36 11.10
N ALA A 412 14.56 18.56 10.58
CA ALA A 412 15.79 18.92 9.86
C ALA A 412 17.04 19.07 10.77
N SER A 413 17.12 18.28 11.83
CA SER A 413 18.26 18.23 12.74
C SER A 413 19.17 17.03 12.44
N LEU A 414 20.42 17.09 12.90
CA LEU A 414 21.31 15.94 12.90
C LEU A 414 20.71 14.77 13.70
N PRO A 415 20.93 13.51 13.26
CA PRO A 415 20.46 12.35 13.97
C PRO A 415 20.89 12.32 15.43
N GLN A 416 20.01 11.82 16.29
CA GLN A 416 20.32 11.58 17.69
C GLN A 416 19.59 10.34 18.21
N TYR A 417 20.36 9.44 18.80
CA TYR A 417 19.85 8.18 19.31
C TYR A 417 19.94 8.20 20.84
N SER A 418 18.79 8.25 21.50
CA SER A 418 18.68 8.27 22.96
C SER A 418 17.68 7.22 23.41
N TYR A 419 17.97 6.61 24.56
CA TYR A 419 17.20 5.51 25.10
C TYR A 419 16.96 5.72 26.59
N ILE A 420 15.94 5.08 27.17
CA ILE A 420 15.58 5.26 28.58
C ILE A 420 16.76 4.94 29.51
N ASN A 421 17.49 3.86 29.22
CA ASN A 421 18.66 3.46 30.02
C ASN A 421 19.91 4.26 29.64
N PHE A 422 19.90 4.96 28.51
CA PHE A 422 21.04 5.68 27.97
C PHE A 422 20.62 7.04 27.40
N PRO A 423 20.13 7.96 28.25
CA PRO A 423 19.55 9.23 27.79
C PRO A 423 20.59 10.15 27.14
N LYS A 424 21.88 9.98 27.46
CA LYS A 424 22.99 10.73 26.86
C LYS A 424 23.62 10.03 25.64
N GLY A 425 23.00 8.94 25.16
CA GLY A 425 23.54 8.08 24.10
C GLY A 425 24.42 6.95 24.63
N ILE A 426 24.69 5.99 23.76
CA ILE A 426 25.59 4.84 24.02
C ILE A 426 27.05 5.29 23.89
N PRO A 427 28.00 4.76 24.70
CA PRO A 427 29.43 4.95 24.46
C PRO A 427 29.84 4.57 23.03
N LEU A 428 30.59 5.44 22.36
CA LEU A 428 31.10 5.20 21.00
C LEU A 428 32.44 4.45 21.05
N ALA A 429 32.60 3.48 20.16
CA ALA A 429 33.91 2.92 19.85
C ALA A 429 34.83 3.99 19.25
N ALA A 430 36.15 3.76 19.27
CA ALA A 430 37.13 4.69 18.72
C ALA A 430 36.84 4.98 17.24
N GLY A 431 36.69 6.26 16.88
CA GLY A 431 36.39 6.70 15.52
C GLY A 431 34.91 6.60 15.11
N ALA A 432 34.03 6.08 15.96
CA ALA A 432 32.61 6.01 15.68
C ALA A 432 31.89 7.35 15.94
N SER A 433 30.73 7.52 15.31
CA SER A 433 29.88 8.70 15.34
C SER A 433 28.39 8.31 15.23
N PHE A 434 27.52 9.12 15.83
CA PHE A 434 26.07 9.05 15.64
C PHE A 434 25.56 9.92 14.49
N ALA A 435 26.46 10.53 13.69
CA ALA A 435 26.08 11.36 12.55
C ALA A 435 25.55 10.56 11.34
N HIS A 436 25.58 9.24 11.40
CA HIS A 436 25.00 8.37 10.37
C HIS A 436 23.50 8.29 10.52
N TYR A 437 22.79 8.18 9.39
CA TYR A 437 21.32 8.18 9.38
C TYR A 437 20.71 6.83 9.72
N ASN A 438 21.40 5.72 9.46
CA ASN A 438 20.92 4.37 9.71
C ASN A 438 21.43 3.85 11.06
N ASN A 439 20.50 3.39 11.89
CA ASN A 439 20.78 2.99 13.27
C ASN A 439 20.11 1.65 13.54
N LEU A 440 20.90 0.58 13.55
CA LEU A 440 20.40 -0.79 13.62
C LEU A 440 20.31 -1.21 15.09
N ASP A 441 19.22 -0.80 15.75
CA ASP A 441 19.01 -1.02 17.19
C ASP A 441 18.15 -2.23 17.53
N GLU A 442 17.78 -3.03 16.52
CA GLU A 442 17.07 -4.29 16.64
C GLU A 442 17.96 -5.41 16.08
N ALA A 443 18.34 -6.37 16.93
CA ALA A 443 19.09 -7.57 16.54
C ALA A 443 18.17 -8.80 16.43
N THR A 444 16.89 -8.60 16.76
CA THR A 444 15.83 -9.59 16.66
C THR A 444 14.64 -9.01 15.91
N GLN A 445 13.98 -9.87 15.14
CA GLN A 445 12.74 -9.55 14.47
C GLN A 445 11.62 -9.47 15.52
N ILE A 446 11.27 -8.25 15.94
CA ILE A 446 10.20 -7.95 16.91
C ILE A 446 10.29 -8.78 18.22
N GLY A 447 11.51 -9.12 18.65
CA GLY A 447 11.75 -9.96 19.84
C GLY A 447 11.42 -11.44 19.68
N GLN A 448 11.07 -11.90 18.47
CA GLN A 448 10.70 -13.29 18.19
C GLN A 448 11.86 -14.14 17.69
N ASN A 449 12.60 -13.64 16.69
CA ASN A 449 13.59 -14.43 15.98
C ASN A 449 14.91 -13.67 15.85
N ALA A 450 16.02 -14.35 16.13
CA ALA A 450 17.34 -13.93 15.65
C ALA A 450 17.64 -14.70 14.35
N ILE A 451 18.08 -14.00 13.30
CA ILE A 451 18.17 -14.56 11.95
C ILE A 451 19.61 -14.42 11.45
N PHE A 452 20.09 -15.45 10.77
CA PHE A 452 21.49 -15.55 10.37
C PHE A 452 21.65 -16.14 8.97
N PHE A 453 22.60 -15.58 8.22
CA PHE A 453 23.18 -16.23 7.07
C PHE A 453 24.42 -17.03 7.48
N PRO A 454 24.51 -18.31 7.13
CA PRO A 454 25.75 -19.05 7.18
C PRO A 454 26.88 -18.32 6.46
N VAL A 455 28.02 -18.14 7.12
CA VAL A 455 29.24 -17.63 6.46
C VAL A 455 29.79 -18.68 5.49
N ASN A 456 29.58 -19.96 5.78
CA ASN A 456 29.89 -21.11 4.91
C ASN A 456 28.58 -21.81 4.48
N PRO A 457 27.83 -21.25 3.52
CA PRO A 457 26.54 -21.78 3.12
C PRO A 457 26.65 -23.22 2.57
N PRO A 458 25.62 -24.07 2.77
CA PRO A 458 24.34 -23.74 3.40
C PRO A 458 24.27 -24.06 4.91
N ASN A 459 25.39 -24.39 5.55
CA ASN A 459 25.37 -25.01 6.87
C ASN A 459 25.58 -23.97 7.99
N PRO A 460 24.71 -23.91 9.01
CA PRO A 460 24.95 -23.08 10.19
C PRO A 460 26.30 -23.40 10.84
N ALA A 461 26.97 -22.36 11.32
CA ALA A 461 28.25 -22.47 12.00
C ALA A 461 28.16 -23.37 13.24
N LYS A 462 29.25 -24.09 13.50
CA LYS A 462 29.39 -25.00 14.65
C LYS A 462 30.73 -24.84 15.34
N ASN A 463 30.74 -25.11 16.64
CA ASN A 463 31.94 -25.35 17.45
C ASN A 463 31.86 -26.78 18.03
N GLY A 464 32.59 -27.71 17.42
CA GLY A 464 32.39 -29.14 17.64
C GLY A 464 30.98 -29.57 17.24
N ASP A 465 30.26 -30.20 18.17
CA ASP A 465 28.87 -30.65 17.95
C ASP A 465 27.81 -29.57 18.19
N ASN A 466 28.19 -28.43 18.78
CA ASN A 466 27.27 -27.36 19.12
C ASN A 466 27.15 -26.35 17.98
N PHE A 467 25.94 -25.87 17.71
CA PHE A 467 25.72 -24.72 16.86
C PHE A 467 26.31 -23.46 17.52
N ALA A 468 26.84 -22.57 16.69
CA ALA A 468 27.41 -21.30 17.12
C ALA A 468 26.88 -20.15 16.22
N PRO A 469 25.58 -19.79 16.30
CA PRO A 469 24.99 -18.80 15.42
C PRO A 469 25.68 -17.44 15.42
N SER A 470 26.29 -17.04 16.55
CA SER A 470 27.04 -15.79 16.65
C SER A 470 28.33 -15.75 15.78
N ASN A 471 28.74 -16.89 15.20
CA ASN A 471 29.83 -16.95 14.20
C ASN A 471 29.33 -16.79 12.76
N ASP A 472 28.01 -16.76 12.57
CA ASP A 472 27.36 -16.50 11.29
C ASP A 472 26.91 -15.04 11.18
N SER A 473 26.53 -14.61 9.98
CA SER A 473 26.17 -13.22 9.70
C SER A 473 24.74 -12.93 10.16
N GLN A 474 24.58 -12.22 11.27
CA GLN A 474 23.27 -11.84 11.80
C GLN A 474 22.60 -10.72 10.98
N LEU A 475 21.28 -10.83 10.82
CA LEU A 475 20.43 -9.78 10.26
C LEU A 475 20.04 -8.79 11.35
N LEU A 476 20.17 -7.50 11.05
CA LEU A 476 19.77 -6.42 11.95
C LEU A 476 18.70 -5.55 11.32
N PHE A 477 17.91 -4.86 12.15
CA PHE A 477 16.76 -4.09 11.71
C PHE A 477 16.79 -2.67 12.25
N GLU A 478 16.06 -1.80 11.55
CA GLU A 478 15.69 -0.47 12.02
C GLU A 478 14.27 -0.15 11.57
N ALA A 479 13.60 0.72 12.32
CA ALA A 479 12.31 1.28 11.93
C ALA A 479 12.38 2.81 11.89
N LYS A 480 11.74 3.39 10.88
CA LYS A 480 11.76 4.82 10.60
C LYS A 480 10.38 5.36 10.26
N ALA A 481 10.18 6.62 10.57
CA ALA A 481 8.95 7.35 10.29
C ALA A 481 9.25 8.63 9.51
N ASN A 482 8.43 8.90 8.50
CA ASN A 482 8.57 10.06 7.65
C ASN A 482 8.25 11.39 8.39
N PRO A 483 8.50 12.56 7.76
CA PRO A 483 8.24 13.86 8.38
C PRO A 483 6.79 14.05 8.87
N VAL A 484 5.81 13.44 8.21
CA VAL A 484 4.38 13.56 8.57
C VAL A 484 4.12 12.96 9.96
N ILE A 485 4.61 11.74 10.20
CA ILE A 485 4.47 11.09 11.51
C ILE A 485 5.30 11.81 12.58
N TYR A 486 6.51 12.26 12.21
CA TYR A 486 7.37 13.01 13.12
C TYR A 486 6.70 14.29 13.64
N GLU A 487 6.13 15.10 12.74
CA GLU A 487 5.43 16.32 13.12
C GLU A 487 4.14 16.05 13.91
N TYR A 488 3.42 14.96 13.59
CA TYR A 488 2.30 14.50 14.41
C TYR A 488 2.75 14.19 15.84
N ALA A 489 3.80 13.39 16.02
CA ALA A 489 4.34 13.06 17.35
C ALA A 489 4.87 14.31 18.09
N ARG A 490 5.55 15.22 17.37
CA ARG A 490 6.13 16.46 17.92
C ARG A 490 5.08 17.41 18.49
N THR A 491 3.92 17.48 17.85
CA THR A 491 2.81 18.38 18.22
C THR A 491 1.78 17.75 19.15
N LEU A 492 1.94 16.47 19.48
CA LEU A 492 1.00 15.73 20.31
C LEU A 492 1.03 16.26 21.76
N PRO A 493 -0.10 16.74 22.32
CA PRO A 493 -0.11 17.31 23.67
C PRO A 493 -0.10 16.27 24.79
N ALA A 494 -0.68 15.09 24.53
CA ALA A 494 -0.73 13.90 25.38
C ALA A 494 -1.06 12.68 24.52
N PHE A 495 -0.80 11.46 25.02
CA PHE A 495 -1.19 10.24 24.32
C PHE A 495 -2.72 10.20 24.10
N PRO A 496 -3.20 10.09 22.85
CA PRO A 496 -4.64 10.14 22.57
C PRO A 496 -5.31 8.79 22.92
N PRO A 497 -6.64 8.76 23.13
CA PRO A 497 -7.36 7.50 23.33
C PRO A 497 -7.16 6.50 22.18
N ASN A 498 -7.12 7.02 20.95
CA ASN A 498 -6.80 6.30 19.72
C ASN A 498 -5.86 7.18 18.89
N VAL A 499 -4.76 6.63 18.39
CA VAL A 499 -3.87 7.30 17.44
C VAL A 499 -4.53 7.25 16.06
N VAL A 500 -4.65 8.41 15.44
CA VAL A 500 -5.12 8.57 14.06
C VAL A 500 -4.02 9.31 13.31
N LEU A 501 -3.22 8.56 12.56
CA LEU A 501 -2.12 9.13 11.79
C LEU A 501 -2.66 9.96 10.61
N PRO A 502 -2.04 11.10 10.27
CA PRO A 502 -2.43 11.90 9.11
C PRO A 502 -2.28 11.14 7.79
N ASP A 503 -2.96 11.60 6.73
CA ASP A 503 -2.69 11.08 5.38
C ASP A 503 -1.27 11.46 4.95
N GLY A 504 -0.63 10.60 4.15
CA GLY A 504 0.80 10.67 3.84
C GLY A 504 1.69 10.17 4.98
N ALA A 505 1.14 9.63 6.07
CA ALA A 505 1.92 8.93 7.09
C ALA A 505 2.58 7.69 6.47
N LEU A 506 3.90 7.59 6.62
CA LEU A 506 4.68 6.50 6.08
C LEU A 506 5.73 6.01 7.07
N GLU A 507 5.76 4.70 7.28
CA GLU A 507 6.79 4.00 8.05
C GLU A 507 7.59 3.07 7.16
N VAL A 508 8.87 2.91 7.50
CA VAL A 508 9.77 1.97 6.84
C VAL A 508 10.41 1.08 7.89
N LYS A 509 10.40 -0.23 7.66
CA LYS A 509 11.24 -1.19 8.38
C LYS A 509 12.25 -1.79 7.41
N ALA A 510 13.53 -1.68 7.74
CA ALA A 510 14.62 -2.15 6.87
C ALA A 510 15.39 -3.28 7.56
N THR A 511 15.84 -4.26 6.76
CA THR A 511 16.73 -5.33 7.23
C THR A 511 18.06 -5.25 6.52
N TRP A 512 19.12 -5.53 7.27
CA TRP A 512 20.49 -5.33 6.85
C TRP A 512 21.36 -6.54 7.19
N ARG A 513 22.29 -6.86 6.30
CA ARG A 513 23.35 -7.88 6.49
C ARG A 513 24.71 -7.20 6.50
N LYS A 514 25.63 -7.65 7.36
CA LYS A 514 26.99 -7.10 7.41
C LYS A 514 27.70 -7.32 6.08
N LEU A 515 28.26 -6.26 5.49
CA LEU A 515 28.85 -6.33 4.14
C LEU A 515 30.10 -7.23 4.10
N ALA A 516 30.90 -7.22 5.17
CA ALA A 516 32.12 -8.02 5.28
C ALA A 516 31.86 -9.53 5.20
N ASP A 517 30.64 -9.96 5.53
CA ASP A 517 30.24 -11.37 5.51
C ASP A 517 29.62 -11.80 4.17
N ILE A 518 29.59 -10.88 3.19
CA ILE A 518 29.18 -11.13 1.81
C ILE A 518 30.46 -11.31 0.97
N PRO A 519 30.58 -12.38 0.15
CA PRO A 519 31.73 -12.57 -0.73
C PRO A 519 32.02 -11.33 -1.56
N ARG A 520 33.29 -10.91 -1.64
CA ARG A 520 33.70 -9.66 -2.29
C ARG A 520 33.18 -9.50 -3.73
N ALA A 521 33.10 -10.60 -4.48
CA ALA A 521 32.59 -10.61 -5.86
C ALA A 521 31.08 -10.29 -5.96
N GLN A 522 30.33 -10.41 -4.87
CA GLN A 522 28.88 -10.24 -4.80
C GLN A 522 28.47 -8.90 -4.17
N GLN A 523 29.38 -8.23 -3.45
CA GLN A 523 29.09 -6.98 -2.72
C GLN A 523 28.52 -5.87 -3.62
N GLY A 524 28.94 -5.81 -4.88
CA GLY A 524 28.46 -4.83 -5.87
C GLY A 524 26.98 -4.98 -6.26
N ARG A 525 26.28 -6.00 -5.77
CA ARG A 525 24.86 -6.26 -6.05
C ARG A 525 23.92 -5.57 -5.05
N TYR A 526 24.44 -5.10 -3.92
CA TYR A 526 23.64 -4.59 -2.82
C TYR A 526 23.75 -3.06 -2.71
N HIS A 527 22.64 -2.40 -2.36
CA HIS A 527 22.73 -1.09 -1.74
C HIS A 527 23.38 -1.22 -0.36
N THR A 528 24.26 -0.29 -0.01
CA THR A 528 25.07 -0.31 1.20
C THR A 528 25.06 1.04 1.89
N ALA A 529 25.22 1.01 3.21
CA ALA A 529 25.34 2.21 4.02
C ALA A 529 26.29 1.99 5.19
N THR A 530 26.95 3.06 5.61
CA THR A 530 27.57 3.10 6.94
C THR A 530 26.47 3.29 7.98
N VAL A 531 26.37 2.35 8.91
CA VAL A 531 25.31 2.27 9.91
C VAL A 531 25.88 2.31 11.33
N VAL A 532 25.07 2.68 12.30
CA VAL A 532 25.36 2.48 13.73
C VAL A 532 24.91 1.08 14.13
N THR A 533 25.80 0.29 14.73
CA THR A 533 25.53 -1.02 15.33
C THR A 533 25.94 -1.05 16.79
N TYR A 534 25.43 -2.02 17.55
CA TYR A 534 25.67 -2.13 18.99
C TYR A 534 26.29 -3.49 19.33
N HIS A 535 27.43 -3.46 20.02
CA HIS A 535 28.19 -4.64 20.46
C HIS A 535 28.26 -4.68 21.99
N GLY A 536 28.70 -5.80 22.56
CA GLY A 536 28.76 -6.02 24.00
C GLY A 536 27.52 -6.73 24.52
N ASP A 537 27.01 -6.30 25.67
CA ASP A 537 25.73 -6.76 26.21
C ASP A 537 24.74 -5.59 26.32
N ASP A 538 23.44 -5.89 26.42
CA ASP A 538 22.37 -4.86 26.41
C ASP A 538 22.44 -3.89 27.61
N GLN A 539 23.17 -4.22 28.69
CA GLN A 539 23.38 -3.33 29.84
C GLN A 539 24.61 -2.44 29.65
N HIS A 540 25.63 -2.92 28.94
CA HIS A 540 26.87 -2.21 28.64
C HIS A 540 27.16 -2.19 27.12
N PRO A 541 26.24 -1.66 26.29
CA PRO A 541 26.45 -1.63 24.86
C PRO A 541 27.53 -0.62 24.48
N VAL A 542 28.23 -0.89 23.37
CA VAL A 542 29.15 0.04 22.72
C VAL A 542 28.73 0.19 21.26
N ALA A 543 28.62 1.43 20.80
CA ALA A 543 28.19 1.77 19.45
C ALA A 543 29.38 1.79 18.48
N TYR A 544 29.24 1.12 17.33
CA TYR A 544 30.23 1.05 16.26
C TYR A 544 29.65 1.62 14.96
N ASN A 545 30.54 1.99 14.03
CA ASN A 545 30.14 2.25 12.65
C ASN A 545 30.71 1.18 11.72
N GLU A 546 29.82 0.53 10.99
CA GLU A 546 30.15 -0.58 10.10
C GLU A 546 29.38 -0.42 8.78
N THR A 547 29.80 -1.12 7.73
CA THR A 547 29.09 -1.10 6.44
C THR A 547 28.18 -2.31 6.34
N TYR A 548 26.90 -2.07 6.06
CA TYR A 548 25.88 -3.10 5.91
C TYR A 548 25.20 -2.98 4.54
N ALA A 549 24.73 -4.12 4.04
CA ALA A 549 23.98 -4.27 2.80
C ALA A 549 22.49 -4.38 3.09
N LEU A 550 21.67 -3.61 2.38
CA LEU A 550 20.21 -3.65 2.46
C LEU A 550 19.72 -4.93 1.82
N ILE A 551 18.92 -5.72 2.53
CA ILE A 551 18.41 -7.00 2.03
C ILE A 551 16.88 -7.07 1.99
N ALA A 552 16.19 -6.20 2.72
CA ALA A 552 14.75 -6.08 2.69
C ALA A 552 14.27 -4.69 3.11
N LEU A 553 13.14 -4.27 2.54
CA LEU A 553 12.48 -3.01 2.84
C LEU A 553 10.96 -3.22 2.91
N HIS A 554 10.38 -2.93 4.06
CA HIS A 554 8.95 -2.91 4.27
C HIS A 554 8.46 -1.45 4.31
N ILE A 555 7.46 -1.13 3.51
CA ILE A 555 6.90 0.21 3.33
C ILE A 555 5.43 0.16 3.76
N ILE A 556 5.07 0.97 4.75
CA ILE A 556 3.74 1.04 5.33
C ILE A 556 3.21 2.45 5.08
N HIS A 557 2.26 2.60 4.17
CA HIS A 557 1.88 3.91 3.64
C HIS A 557 0.37 4.16 3.75
N LYS A 558 -0.01 5.22 4.47
CA LYS A 558 -1.40 5.68 4.57
C LYS A 558 -1.68 6.74 3.53
N THR A 559 -2.70 6.49 2.71
CA THR A 559 -3.22 7.48 1.76
C THR A 559 -4.68 7.84 2.09
N PRO A 560 -5.21 8.96 1.58
CA PRO A 560 -6.59 9.34 1.84
C PRO A 560 -7.62 8.26 1.46
N ASN A 561 -7.47 7.57 0.34
CA ASN A 561 -8.40 6.52 -0.07
C ASN A 561 -8.13 5.14 0.57
N TYR A 562 -6.95 4.93 1.19
CA TYR A 562 -6.54 3.68 1.82
C TYR A 562 -6.22 3.88 3.32
N PRO A 563 -7.22 4.14 4.17
CA PRO A 563 -7.03 4.43 5.60
C PRO A 563 -6.58 3.23 6.44
N THR A 564 -6.70 2.01 5.91
CA THR A 564 -6.12 0.79 6.50
C THR A 564 -4.66 0.57 6.14
N PHE A 565 -4.02 1.57 5.52
CA PHE A 565 -2.65 1.54 5.02
C PHE A 565 -2.44 0.53 3.87
N ILE A 566 -1.47 0.83 3.03
CA ILE A 566 -0.94 -0.05 2.00
C ILE A 566 0.40 -0.56 2.52
N PHE A 567 0.54 -1.88 2.59
CA PHE A 567 1.74 -2.57 3.05
C PHE A 567 2.45 -3.15 1.84
N ALA A 568 3.69 -2.76 1.58
CA ALA A 568 4.50 -3.28 0.48
C ALA A 568 5.84 -3.79 1.00
N THR A 569 6.28 -4.92 0.48
CA THR A 569 7.47 -5.61 0.98
C THR A 569 8.42 -5.95 -0.15
N PHE A 570 9.65 -5.47 -0.07
CA PHE A 570 10.72 -5.75 -1.02
C PHE A 570 11.83 -6.59 -0.40
N GLU A 571 12.43 -7.45 -1.22
CA GLU A 571 13.56 -8.31 -0.83
C GLU A 571 14.64 -8.29 -1.89
N HIS A 572 15.87 -8.53 -1.45
CA HIS A 572 16.97 -8.85 -2.34
C HIS A 572 16.83 -10.28 -2.88
N GLN A 573 17.05 -10.50 -4.18
CA GLN A 573 16.87 -11.80 -4.83
C GLN A 573 17.79 -12.89 -4.26
N ASP A 574 18.95 -12.51 -3.72
CA ASP A 574 19.93 -13.44 -3.15
C ASP A 574 19.64 -13.78 -1.67
N ALA A 575 18.37 -13.73 -1.24
CA ALA A 575 17.96 -14.01 0.14
C ALA A 575 17.93 -15.52 0.46
N LEU A 576 17.29 -16.34 -0.39
CA LEU A 576 17.22 -17.80 -0.21
C LEU A 576 18.15 -18.57 -1.13
N THR A 577 18.49 -18.01 -2.29
CA THR A 577 19.41 -18.62 -3.24
C THR A 577 20.66 -17.76 -3.41
N LEU A 578 21.79 -18.41 -3.62
CA LEU A 578 23.04 -17.75 -4.00
C LEU A 578 22.92 -17.19 -5.43
N PRO A 579 23.86 -16.35 -5.88
CA PRO A 579 23.77 -15.73 -7.21
C PRO A 579 23.73 -16.69 -8.40
N ASP A 580 24.08 -17.97 -8.20
CA ASP A 580 23.89 -19.03 -9.20
C ASP A 580 22.42 -19.45 -9.40
N SER A 581 21.50 -18.83 -8.64
CA SER A 581 20.06 -19.04 -8.65
C SER A 581 19.59 -20.44 -8.25
N ASN A 582 20.49 -21.31 -7.78
CA ASN A 582 20.20 -22.71 -7.50
C ASN A 582 20.64 -23.14 -6.09
N SER A 583 21.82 -22.71 -5.66
CA SER A 583 22.38 -23.13 -4.38
C SER A 583 21.71 -22.37 -3.23
N PRO A 584 21.26 -23.03 -2.15
CA PRO A 584 20.62 -22.34 -1.04
C PRO A 584 21.63 -21.50 -0.25
N THR A 585 21.19 -20.34 0.23
CA THR A 585 21.97 -19.51 1.17
C THR A 585 22.12 -20.17 2.54
N GLY A 586 21.24 -21.11 2.87
CA GLY A 586 21.17 -21.72 4.19
C GLY A 586 20.62 -20.78 5.27
N LEU A 587 19.98 -19.67 4.88
CA LEU A 587 19.35 -18.71 5.80
C LEU A 587 18.50 -19.45 6.85
N TYR A 588 18.73 -19.13 8.12
CA TYR A 588 18.05 -19.77 9.24
C TYR A 588 17.75 -18.78 10.35
N TYR A 589 16.86 -19.17 11.26
CA TYR A 589 16.57 -18.41 12.47
C TYR A 589 16.66 -19.27 13.73
N VAL A 590 16.81 -18.59 14.87
CA VAL A 590 16.59 -19.12 16.21
C VAL A 590 15.39 -18.38 16.79
N ALA A 591 14.31 -19.11 17.05
CA ALA A 591 13.09 -18.60 17.65
C ALA A 591 13.21 -18.50 19.17
N ASN A 592 12.56 -17.51 19.74
CA ASN A 592 12.47 -17.26 21.18
C ASN A 592 11.33 -18.03 21.87
N TYR A 593 10.83 -19.07 21.23
CA TYR A 593 9.81 -19.98 21.73
C TYR A 593 10.20 -21.40 21.33
N LYS A 594 9.75 -22.39 22.13
CA LYS A 594 10.02 -23.81 21.88
C LYS A 594 8.82 -24.59 21.36
N SER A 595 7.63 -24.02 21.48
CA SER A 595 6.35 -24.64 21.12
C SER A 595 5.34 -23.57 20.72
N ILE A 596 4.29 -24.01 20.03
CA ILE A 596 3.21 -23.14 19.57
C ILE A 596 1.87 -23.70 20.03
N ALA A 597 0.89 -22.84 20.30
CA ALA A 597 -0.46 -23.25 20.67
C ALA A 597 -1.50 -22.56 19.80
N TYR A 598 -2.55 -23.29 19.45
CA TYR A 598 -3.69 -22.81 18.66
C TYR A 598 -4.98 -23.05 19.46
N PRO A 599 -5.32 -22.18 20.42
CA PRO A 599 -6.46 -22.39 21.31
C PRO A 599 -7.81 -22.49 20.60
N ASP A 600 -7.92 -21.96 19.38
CA ASP A 600 -9.13 -21.97 18.54
C ASP A 600 -9.22 -23.19 17.59
N SER A 601 -8.27 -24.12 17.65
CA SER A 601 -8.14 -25.24 16.70
C SER A 601 -8.76 -26.56 17.14
N ASN A 602 -9.45 -26.61 18.29
CA ASN A 602 -10.02 -27.85 18.87
C ASN A 602 -9.01 -29.02 18.94
N ASN A 603 -7.74 -28.74 19.24
CA ASN A 603 -6.64 -29.69 19.31
C ASN A 603 -6.28 -30.40 17.98
N GLN A 604 -6.70 -29.86 16.83
CA GLN A 604 -6.23 -30.30 15.51
C GLN A 604 -5.23 -29.28 14.94
N PRO A 605 -4.14 -29.73 14.29
CA PRO A 605 -3.22 -28.79 13.65
C PRO A 605 -3.96 -27.97 12.58
N PRO A 606 -3.97 -26.63 12.66
CA PRO A 606 -4.65 -25.80 11.69
C PRO A 606 -3.98 -25.88 10.31
N VAL A 607 -4.72 -25.53 9.27
CA VAL A 607 -4.22 -25.46 7.88
C VAL A 607 -4.26 -24.01 7.43
N ALA A 608 -3.15 -23.52 6.86
CA ALA A 608 -3.14 -22.27 6.09
C ALA A 608 -3.48 -22.60 4.63
N THR A 609 -4.46 -21.89 4.06
CA THR A 609 -4.87 -22.06 2.65
C THR A 609 -4.62 -20.76 1.92
N PHE A 610 -3.89 -20.75 0.80
CA PHE A 610 -3.57 -19.50 0.11
C PHE A 610 -3.47 -19.69 -1.39
N SER A 611 -3.56 -18.60 -2.14
CA SER A 611 -3.44 -18.59 -3.60
C SER A 611 -2.16 -17.87 -4.03
N ASP A 612 -1.45 -18.42 -5.01
CA ASP A 612 -0.40 -17.72 -5.73
C ASP A 612 -0.92 -17.07 -7.02
N GLY A 613 -2.24 -17.05 -7.22
CA GLY A 613 -2.91 -16.56 -8.43
C GLY A 613 -2.98 -17.59 -9.57
N ASN A 614 -2.22 -18.69 -9.50
CA ASN A 614 -2.27 -19.80 -10.46
C ASN A 614 -2.94 -21.05 -9.86
N GLY A 615 -2.83 -21.24 -8.54
CA GLY A 615 -3.40 -22.38 -7.82
C GLY A 615 -3.61 -22.09 -6.34
N ILE A 616 -4.35 -22.98 -5.69
CA ILE A 616 -4.57 -22.96 -4.24
C ILE A 616 -3.61 -23.94 -3.58
N HIS A 617 -2.94 -23.47 -2.53
CA HIS A 617 -1.95 -24.20 -1.74
C HIS A 617 -2.47 -24.39 -0.32
N GLN A 618 -2.12 -25.52 0.29
CA GLN A 618 -2.47 -25.83 1.68
C GLN A 618 -1.25 -26.29 2.45
N VAL A 619 -1.04 -25.69 3.62
CA VAL A 619 0.08 -26.03 4.51
C VAL A 619 -0.46 -26.31 5.90
N THR A 620 -0.31 -27.55 6.34
CA THR A 620 -0.62 -27.96 7.71
C THR A 620 0.40 -27.37 8.67
N LEU A 621 -0.08 -26.66 9.69
CA LEU A 621 0.73 -26.05 10.73
C LEU A 621 1.01 -27.06 11.85
N PRO A 622 2.12 -26.96 12.60
CA PRO A 622 2.52 -27.96 13.60
C PRO A 622 1.52 -28.05 14.78
N ALA A 623 1.32 -29.25 15.33
CA ALA A 623 0.20 -29.56 16.24
C ALA A 623 0.35 -29.09 17.70
N SER A 624 1.53 -28.67 18.14
CA SER A 624 1.81 -27.94 19.40
C SER A 624 3.31 -27.98 19.73
N ASN A 625 3.93 -29.12 19.44
CA ASN A 625 5.37 -29.31 19.45
C ASN A 625 5.89 -29.19 18.01
N PHE A 626 6.92 -28.37 17.76
CA PHE A 626 7.59 -28.36 16.46
C PHE A 626 8.35 -29.68 16.33
N VAL A 627 7.82 -30.68 15.64
CA VAL A 627 8.59 -31.92 15.44
C VAL A 627 8.85 -32.09 13.95
N SER A 628 10.14 -32.04 13.61
CA SER A 628 10.79 -32.11 12.30
C SER A 628 11.03 -30.75 11.63
N PRO A 629 12.30 -30.26 11.55
CA PRO A 629 13.55 -30.84 12.09
C PRO A 629 13.61 -30.83 13.64
N PRO A 630 14.58 -31.51 14.29
CA PRO A 630 14.68 -31.54 15.76
C PRO A 630 14.96 -30.14 16.35
N ILE A 631 14.18 -29.75 17.37
CA ILE A 631 14.41 -28.54 18.17
C ILE A 631 15.51 -28.82 19.20
N TYR A 632 16.47 -27.90 19.34
CA TYR A 632 17.59 -28.05 20.28
C TYR A 632 17.51 -27.18 21.55
N SER A 633 16.33 -26.86 22.09
CA SER A 633 16.19 -26.04 23.32
C SER A 633 17.07 -26.55 24.48
N GLY A 634 17.96 -25.70 24.99
CA GLY A 634 18.86 -26.03 26.11
C GLY A 634 19.96 -27.06 25.77
N SER A 635 20.18 -27.35 24.48
CA SER A 635 21.12 -28.36 24.00
C SER A 635 21.82 -27.90 22.72
N LYS A 636 22.89 -28.58 22.31
CA LYS A 636 23.60 -28.33 21.04
C LYS A 636 23.95 -26.84 20.79
N GLY A 637 24.23 -26.07 21.84
CA GLY A 637 24.59 -24.64 21.75
C GLY A 637 23.43 -23.65 21.66
N ILE A 638 22.18 -24.12 21.78
CA ILE A 638 20.98 -23.26 21.76
C ILE A 638 20.47 -23.04 23.19
N PRO A 639 20.18 -21.79 23.61
CA PRO A 639 19.68 -21.49 24.95
C PRO A 639 18.36 -22.22 25.29
N ASP A 640 18.12 -22.50 26.57
CA ASP A 640 16.86 -23.12 27.01
C ASP A 640 15.68 -22.16 26.84
N GLY A 641 14.56 -22.63 26.28
CA GLY A 641 13.41 -21.82 25.91
C GLY A 641 13.45 -21.28 24.47
N GLN A 642 14.55 -21.47 23.76
CA GLN A 642 14.70 -21.10 22.34
C GLN A 642 14.69 -22.33 21.42
N ALA A 643 14.38 -22.15 20.14
CA ALA A 643 14.35 -23.22 19.14
C ALA A 643 15.10 -22.84 17.86
N GLY A 644 16.05 -23.68 17.43
CA GLY A 644 16.84 -23.43 16.22
C GLY A 644 18.04 -24.37 16.12
N PRO A 645 18.87 -24.24 15.07
CA PRO A 645 18.62 -23.47 13.85
C PRO A 645 17.44 -24.03 13.03
N ILE A 646 16.50 -23.18 12.62
CA ILE A 646 15.40 -23.55 11.71
C ILE A 646 15.60 -22.84 10.38
N SER A 647 15.64 -23.59 9.29
CA SER A 647 15.75 -23.02 7.94
C SER A 647 14.57 -22.11 7.63
N VAL A 648 14.87 -20.93 7.08
CA VAL A 648 13.84 -20.05 6.52
C VAL A 648 13.38 -20.65 5.20
N VAL A 649 12.07 -20.72 5.02
CA VAL A 649 11.43 -21.14 3.77
C VAL A 649 10.52 -20.03 3.27
N GLN A 650 10.29 -19.97 1.95
CA GLN A 650 9.28 -19.11 1.35
C GLN A 650 8.08 -19.98 0.95
N PRO A 651 6.93 -19.88 1.64
CA PRO A 651 5.68 -20.44 1.13
C PRO A 651 5.35 -19.84 -0.24
N GLN A 652 4.61 -20.58 -1.08
CA GLN A 652 4.13 -20.12 -2.40
C GLN A 652 3.00 -19.08 -2.26
N THR A 653 3.28 -17.99 -1.56
CA THR A 653 2.34 -16.92 -1.22
C THR A 653 2.46 -15.70 -2.13
N VAL A 654 3.50 -15.63 -2.96
CA VAL A 654 3.70 -14.52 -3.91
C VAL A 654 2.69 -14.64 -5.05
N PHE A 655 1.80 -13.66 -5.17
CA PHE A 655 0.77 -13.68 -6.20
C PHE A 655 1.33 -13.45 -7.62
N SER A 656 0.76 -14.11 -8.62
CA SER A 656 1.25 -14.08 -10.00
C SER A 656 1.23 -12.67 -10.62
N GLU A 657 0.28 -11.82 -10.22
CA GLU A 657 0.22 -10.42 -10.64
C GLU A 657 1.41 -9.59 -10.11
N VAL A 658 1.90 -9.86 -8.89
CA VAL A 658 3.12 -9.22 -8.35
C VAL A 658 4.34 -9.64 -9.17
N LYS A 659 4.42 -10.94 -9.50
CA LYS A 659 5.49 -11.46 -10.36
C LYS A 659 5.46 -10.78 -11.74
N ALA A 660 4.28 -10.59 -12.34
CA ALA A 660 4.16 -9.92 -13.63
C ALA A 660 4.71 -8.48 -13.59
N VAL A 661 4.40 -7.71 -12.54
CA VAL A 661 4.96 -6.36 -12.38
C VAL A 661 6.47 -6.38 -12.15
N ASN A 662 6.99 -7.30 -11.33
CA ASN A 662 8.45 -7.47 -11.17
C ASN A 662 9.14 -7.78 -12.50
N ASP A 663 8.57 -8.69 -13.29
CA ASP A 663 9.10 -9.06 -14.61
C ASP A 663 9.10 -7.84 -15.55
N GLN A 664 8.04 -7.01 -15.53
CA GLN A 664 7.96 -5.77 -16.30
C GLN A 664 9.04 -4.76 -15.87
N VAL A 665 9.20 -4.49 -14.57
CA VAL A 665 10.24 -3.58 -14.06
C VAL A 665 11.64 -4.08 -14.42
N LYS A 666 11.88 -5.39 -14.30
CA LYS A 666 13.15 -6.01 -14.70
C LYS A 666 13.39 -5.91 -16.21
N GLN A 667 12.37 -6.08 -17.04
CA GLN A 667 12.47 -5.87 -18.49
C GLN A 667 12.82 -4.42 -18.82
N LEU A 668 12.16 -3.44 -18.18
CA LEU A 668 12.46 -2.02 -18.36
C LEU A 668 13.91 -1.68 -17.97
N MET A 669 14.38 -2.18 -16.82
CA MET A 669 15.78 -2.00 -16.40
C MET A 669 16.76 -2.69 -17.35
N ASN A 670 16.46 -3.89 -17.85
CA ASN A 670 17.32 -4.59 -18.80
C ASN A 670 17.34 -3.94 -20.19
N GLY A 671 16.26 -3.24 -20.57
CA GLY A 671 16.16 -2.47 -21.81
C GLY A 671 16.92 -1.13 -21.78
N SER A 672 17.46 -0.71 -20.63
CA SER A 672 18.14 0.58 -20.46
C SER A 672 19.59 0.42 -20.02
N GLY A 673 20.50 1.13 -20.69
CA GLY A 673 21.93 1.16 -20.34
C GLY A 673 22.22 1.78 -18.97
N GLU A 674 21.31 2.62 -18.46
CA GLU A 674 21.43 3.27 -17.14
C GLU A 674 21.52 2.25 -15.99
N PHE A 675 20.99 1.04 -16.19
CA PHE A 675 20.95 0.01 -15.16
C PHE A 675 22.02 -1.07 -15.32
N ASN A 676 22.98 -0.95 -16.25
CA ASN A 676 23.99 -2.00 -16.50
C ASN A 676 24.72 -2.46 -15.23
N ASN A 677 25.06 -1.52 -14.35
CA ASN A 677 25.73 -1.78 -13.07
C ASN A 677 24.84 -1.47 -11.86
N SER A 678 23.51 -1.42 -12.06
CA SER A 678 22.61 -0.98 -11.00
C SER A 678 22.33 -2.07 -9.96
N VAL A 679 22.43 -1.69 -8.68
CA VAL A 679 22.05 -2.58 -7.56
C VAL A 679 20.54 -2.87 -7.54
N TRP A 680 19.72 -1.99 -8.11
CA TRP A 680 18.27 -2.13 -8.08
C TRP A 680 17.74 -3.31 -8.90
N LYS A 681 18.55 -3.86 -9.81
CA LYS A 681 18.25 -5.10 -10.56
C LYS A 681 18.08 -6.32 -9.65
N TYR A 682 18.56 -6.24 -8.42
CA TYR A 682 18.58 -7.36 -7.48
C TYR A 682 17.53 -7.23 -6.37
N TYR A 683 16.63 -6.25 -6.45
CA TYR A 683 15.51 -6.10 -5.52
C TYR A 683 14.19 -6.39 -6.25
N GLN A 684 13.24 -7.00 -5.55
CA GLN A 684 11.93 -7.35 -6.10
C GLN A 684 10.82 -7.18 -5.06
N LEU A 685 9.62 -6.84 -5.53
CA LEU A 685 8.42 -6.81 -4.69
C LEU A 685 8.00 -8.25 -4.36
N LYS A 686 7.72 -8.52 -3.10
CA LYS A 686 7.21 -9.81 -2.62
C LYS A 686 5.70 -9.87 -2.58
N GLY A 687 5.09 -8.72 -2.33
CA GLY A 687 3.65 -8.55 -2.39
C GLY A 687 3.23 -7.22 -1.79
N VAL A 688 1.94 -6.97 -1.90
CA VAL A 688 1.30 -5.73 -1.46
C VAL A 688 -0.06 -6.04 -0.85
N GLN A 689 -0.37 -5.49 0.32
CA GLN A 689 -1.69 -5.57 0.93
C GLN A 689 -2.28 -4.16 1.00
N ALA A 690 -3.28 -3.89 0.18
CA ALA A 690 -3.98 -2.60 0.14
C ALA A 690 -5.41 -2.69 0.69
N ILE A 691 -6.06 -3.84 0.50
CA ILE A 691 -7.45 -4.09 0.90
C ILE A 691 -7.46 -5.18 1.97
N PRO A 692 -8.00 -4.91 3.17
CA PRO A 692 -8.24 -5.96 4.16
C PRO A 692 -9.19 -7.03 3.62
N SER A 693 -8.90 -8.30 3.92
CA SER A 693 -9.81 -9.42 3.69
C SER A 693 -9.77 -10.43 4.83
N SER A 694 -10.84 -11.22 4.97
CA SER A 694 -10.83 -12.44 5.79
C SER A 694 -10.51 -13.70 4.98
N GLU A 695 -10.47 -13.59 3.65
CA GLU A 695 -10.40 -14.73 2.75
C GLU A 695 -8.93 -15.03 2.44
N GLU A 696 -8.44 -16.16 2.94
CA GLU A 696 -7.00 -16.48 2.87
C GLU A 696 -6.47 -16.67 1.42
N THR A 697 -7.38 -16.88 0.46
CA THR A 697 -7.04 -16.98 -0.97
C THR A 697 -6.97 -15.65 -1.69
N ASP A 698 -7.29 -14.53 -1.01
CA ASP A 698 -7.12 -13.22 -1.58
C ASP A 698 -5.62 -12.89 -1.75
N PRO A 699 -5.26 -12.03 -2.73
CA PRO A 699 -3.88 -11.77 -3.07
C PRO A 699 -3.03 -11.34 -1.87
N ASP A 700 -1.87 -11.97 -1.72
CA ASP A 700 -0.89 -11.69 -0.66
C ASP A 700 -1.48 -11.68 0.77
N TYR A 701 -2.52 -12.48 1.05
CA TYR A 701 -3.12 -12.55 2.40
C TYR A 701 -2.08 -12.89 3.49
N TYR A 702 -1.14 -13.78 3.18
CA TYR A 702 0.02 -14.10 4.04
C TYR A 702 1.28 -13.36 3.57
N LEU A 703 1.16 -12.08 3.21
CA LEU A 703 2.33 -11.26 2.88
C LEU A 703 3.27 -11.26 4.06
N ALA A 704 4.43 -11.87 3.86
CA ALA A 704 5.52 -11.90 4.80
C ALA A 704 6.82 -11.71 4.03
N ASN A 705 7.70 -10.86 4.55
CA ASN A 705 9.07 -10.84 4.07
C ASN A 705 9.81 -12.01 4.73
N ILE A 706 10.46 -12.90 4.02
CA ILE A 706 11.26 -13.97 4.65
C ILE A 706 12.44 -13.45 5.48
N MET A 707 12.73 -12.15 5.44
CA MET A 707 13.75 -11.46 6.25
C MET A 707 13.13 -10.60 7.37
N VAL A 708 11.91 -10.08 7.22
CA VAL A 708 11.20 -9.19 8.18
C VAL A 708 10.08 -9.93 8.93
N GLU A 709 9.66 -11.10 8.44
CA GLU A 709 8.70 -12.03 9.04
C GLU A 709 9.06 -13.50 8.73
N SER A 710 10.06 -14.07 9.40
CA SER A 710 10.82 -15.22 8.88
C SER A 710 10.44 -16.59 9.44
N SER A 711 9.70 -16.65 10.55
CA SER A 711 9.41 -17.92 11.19
C SER A 711 8.13 -18.56 10.64
N GLN A 712 8.23 -19.82 10.23
CA GLN A 712 7.09 -20.71 10.00
C GLN A 712 6.95 -21.65 11.21
N PRO A 713 5.77 -21.79 11.81
CA PRO A 713 4.49 -21.16 11.46
C PRO A 713 4.28 -19.78 12.12
N GLY A 714 5.29 -19.22 12.80
CA GLY A 714 5.20 -18.03 13.66
C GLY A 714 4.56 -16.81 13.00
N ILE A 715 5.27 -16.15 12.09
CA ILE A 715 4.75 -14.93 11.43
C ILE A 715 4.56 -15.04 9.93
N GLN A 716 5.21 -15.99 9.24
CA GLN A 716 5.02 -16.18 7.80
C GLN A 716 3.60 -16.56 7.41
N LEU A 717 2.95 -17.41 8.21
CA LEU A 717 1.58 -17.89 7.99
C LEU A 717 0.65 -17.41 9.10
N PHE A 718 0.96 -16.23 9.63
CA PHE A 718 0.18 -15.57 10.67
C PHE A 718 -1.17 -15.11 10.13
N ARG A 719 -2.21 -15.32 10.95
CA ARG A 719 -3.48 -14.64 10.84
C ARG A 719 -4.06 -14.41 12.23
N GLY A 720 -4.90 -13.41 12.35
CA GLY A 720 -5.59 -13.09 13.60
C GLY A 720 -4.67 -12.45 14.62
N SER A 721 -4.35 -13.16 15.72
CA SER A 721 -3.53 -12.59 16.79
C SER A 721 -2.51 -13.57 17.35
N ASN A 722 -1.41 -13.02 17.87
CA ASN A 722 -0.38 -13.73 18.60
C ASN A 722 -0.23 -13.12 19.99
N VAL A 723 0.00 -13.95 21.00
CA VAL A 723 0.29 -13.48 22.36
C VAL A 723 1.76 -13.11 22.49
N PHE A 724 2.03 -11.83 22.75
CA PHE A 724 3.37 -11.31 23.03
C PHE A 724 3.40 -10.31 24.20
N PRO A 725 4.56 -10.10 24.86
CA PRO A 725 5.79 -10.89 24.73
C PRO A 725 5.52 -12.37 25.02
N ILE A 726 6.35 -13.25 24.46
CA ILE A 726 6.21 -14.71 24.65
C ILE A 726 6.18 -14.99 26.15
N PRO A 727 5.19 -15.75 26.67
CA PRO A 727 5.11 -16.00 28.10
C PRO A 727 6.32 -16.81 28.61
N PRO A 728 6.56 -16.83 29.93
CA PRO A 728 7.68 -17.59 30.52
C PRO A 728 7.66 -19.10 30.30
N ASP A 729 6.56 -19.65 29.78
CA ASP A 729 6.46 -21.06 29.37
C ASP A 729 7.11 -21.33 27.99
N HIS A 730 7.52 -20.27 27.28
CA HIS A 730 8.10 -20.30 25.95
C HIS A 730 7.17 -20.89 24.88
N VAL A 731 5.85 -20.73 25.07
CA VAL A 731 4.81 -21.13 24.12
C VAL A 731 4.31 -19.90 23.37
N LEU A 732 4.51 -19.88 22.05
CA LEU A 732 3.88 -18.88 21.20
C LEU A 732 2.40 -19.24 20.99
N THR A 733 1.46 -18.37 21.35
CA THR A 733 0.01 -18.67 21.23
C THR A 733 -0.59 -17.89 20.06
N HIS A 734 -1.19 -18.58 19.10
CA HIS A 734 -1.82 -18.02 17.89
C HIS A 734 -3.34 -18.21 17.93
N MET A 735 -4.08 -17.12 18.05
CA MET A 735 -5.54 -17.07 17.87
C MET A 735 -5.85 -16.72 16.43
N ARG A 736 -5.96 -17.73 15.56
CA ARG A 736 -6.06 -17.56 14.10
C ARG A 736 -7.35 -16.92 13.63
N ASN A 737 -8.44 -17.13 14.36
CA ASN A 737 -9.78 -16.61 14.03
C ASN A 737 -10.10 -15.26 14.70
N PHE A 738 -9.09 -14.60 15.26
CA PHE A 738 -9.26 -13.31 15.92
C PHE A 738 -9.41 -12.18 14.90
N SER A 739 -10.51 -11.42 14.97
CA SER A 739 -10.69 -10.23 14.14
C SER A 739 -9.73 -9.11 14.57
N ASN A 740 -8.65 -8.94 13.81
CA ASN A 740 -7.54 -8.06 14.11
C ASN A 740 -7.60 -6.72 13.37
N ILE A 741 -8.48 -6.52 12.39
CA ILE A 741 -8.60 -5.24 11.67
C ILE A 741 -10.02 -4.67 11.80
N ARG A 742 -10.12 -3.35 12.00
CA ARG A 742 -11.36 -2.57 11.88
C ARG A 742 -11.38 -1.82 10.55
N VAL A 743 -12.50 -1.93 9.82
CA VAL A 743 -12.66 -1.39 8.46
C VAL A 743 -13.81 -0.35 8.40
N PRO A 744 -13.60 0.82 7.79
CA PRO A 744 -12.40 1.27 7.06
C PRO A 744 -11.30 1.83 7.98
N ASP A 745 -11.63 2.19 9.22
CA ASP A 745 -10.67 2.61 10.23
C ASP A 745 -11.25 2.39 11.63
N PHE A 746 -10.48 2.71 12.68
CA PHE A 746 -10.90 2.47 14.06
C PHE A 746 -12.15 3.27 14.46
N ASP A 747 -12.22 4.55 14.07
CA ASP A 747 -13.27 5.48 14.52
C ASP A 747 -14.57 5.33 13.72
N ASN A 748 -14.49 4.84 12.47
CA ASN A 748 -15.62 4.70 11.55
C ASN A 748 -15.92 3.22 11.22
N ALA A 749 -15.44 2.29 12.04
CA ALA A 749 -15.54 0.86 11.77
C ALA A 749 -16.99 0.40 11.56
N THR A 750 -17.28 -0.21 10.43
CA THR A 750 -18.58 -0.84 10.14
C THR A 750 -18.56 -2.35 10.37
N HIS A 751 -17.38 -2.94 10.28
CA HIS A 751 -17.13 -4.36 10.51
C HIS A 751 -15.67 -4.57 10.90
N SER A 752 -15.36 -5.79 11.32
CA SER A 752 -14.00 -6.24 11.59
C SER A 752 -13.66 -7.46 10.74
N GLN A 753 -12.39 -7.64 10.45
CA GLN A 753 -11.89 -8.75 9.64
C GLN A 753 -10.74 -9.47 10.34
N THR A 754 -10.54 -10.73 9.97
CA THR A 754 -9.39 -11.54 10.40
C THR A 754 -8.41 -11.62 9.24
N MET A 755 -7.33 -10.86 9.31
CA MET A 755 -6.34 -10.74 8.23
C MET A 755 -5.01 -11.38 8.62
N GLY A 756 -4.25 -11.82 7.62
CA GLY A 756 -2.90 -12.36 7.76
C GLY A 756 -1.79 -11.40 7.34
N GLY A 757 -0.55 -11.87 7.45
CA GLY A 757 0.65 -11.16 7.01
C GLY A 757 0.86 -9.81 7.71
N CYS A 758 1.60 -8.92 7.06
CA CYS A 758 1.97 -7.61 7.59
C CYS A 758 0.75 -6.77 8.03
N MET A 759 -0.26 -6.64 7.18
CA MET A 759 -1.48 -5.88 7.47
C MET A 759 -2.25 -6.47 8.66
N GLY A 760 -2.32 -7.80 8.76
CA GLY A 760 -2.92 -8.46 9.93
C GLY A 760 -2.15 -8.19 11.21
N CYS A 761 -0.81 -8.30 11.16
CA CYS A 761 0.03 -8.06 12.33
C CYS A 761 -0.10 -6.62 12.82
N HIS A 762 0.03 -5.64 11.92
CA HIS A 762 -0.20 -4.22 12.22
C HIS A 762 -1.67 -3.91 12.57
N GLY A 763 -2.61 -4.74 12.12
CA GLY A 763 -4.01 -4.69 12.54
C GLY A 763 -4.17 -4.77 14.05
N ILE A 764 -3.34 -5.55 14.75
CA ILE A 764 -3.35 -5.60 16.22
C ILE A 764 -3.00 -4.23 16.83
N ALA A 765 -2.03 -3.52 16.25
CA ALA A 765 -1.73 -2.15 16.67
C ALA A 765 -2.93 -1.23 16.47
N GLN A 766 -3.68 -1.36 15.38
CA GLN A 766 -4.90 -0.60 15.12
C GLN A 766 -6.02 -0.96 16.11
N SER A 767 -6.40 -2.23 16.19
CA SER A 767 -7.64 -2.67 16.83
C SER A 767 -7.53 -2.85 18.35
N GLN A 768 -6.37 -3.29 18.85
CA GLN A 768 -6.16 -3.62 20.26
C GLN A 768 -5.38 -2.53 20.99
N LEU A 769 -4.27 -2.08 20.40
CA LEU A 769 -3.41 -1.08 21.01
C LEU A 769 -3.87 0.36 20.73
N LYS A 770 -4.77 0.52 19.75
CA LYS A 770 -5.35 1.80 19.32
C LYS A 770 -4.29 2.78 18.83
N GLN A 771 -3.30 2.28 18.09
CA GLN A 771 -2.14 3.02 17.60
C GLN A 771 -2.15 3.24 16.06
N GLY A 772 -3.31 3.08 15.41
CA GLY A 772 -3.47 3.43 13.99
C GLY A 772 -2.54 2.68 13.03
N PHE A 773 -2.36 1.36 13.25
CA PHE A 773 -1.42 0.47 12.55
C PHE A 773 0.07 0.66 12.86
N SER A 774 0.47 1.55 13.79
CA SER A 774 1.89 1.74 14.11
C SER A 774 2.29 1.11 15.44
N PHE A 775 3.33 0.27 15.42
CA PHE A 775 3.99 -0.22 16.64
C PHE A 775 4.98 0.79 17.24
N LEU A 776 5.33 1.87 16.51
CA LEU A 776 6.30 2.85 17.02
C LEU A 776 5.77 3.59 18.26
N PHE A 777 4.44 3.74 18.36
CA PHE A 777 3.79 4.41 19.48
C PHE A 777 3.81 3.60 20.78
N ASP A 778 4.34 2.38 20.79
CA ASP A 778 4.53 1.58 22.01
C ASP A 778 5.41 2.30 23.03
N ALA A 779 6.41 3.05 22.53
CA ALA A 779 7.34 3.83 23.34
C ALA A 779 6.68 4.90 24.22
N ILE A 780 5.43 5.26 23.93
CA ILE A 780 4.69 6.32 24.64
C ILE A 780 3.31 5.88 25.13
N ASN A 781 2.95 4.61 24.95
CA ASN A 781 1.62 4.11 25.31
C ASN A 781 1.51 3.89 26.83
N PRO A 782 0.64 4.63 27.55
CA PRO A 782 0.52 4.54 29.02
C PRO A 782 0.12 3.16 29.54
N LYS A 783 -0.56 2.35 28.73
CA LYS A 783 -0.92 0.97 29.09
C LYS A 783 0.31 0.06 29.15
N LEU A 784 1.35 0.41 28.41
CA LEU A 784 2.52 -0.44 28.17
C LEU A 784 3.71 -0.01 29.02
N ILE A 785 3.92 1.30 29.18
CA ILE A 785 4.97 1.86 30.06
C ILE A 785 4.59 1.87 31.55
N GLY A 786 3.31 1.61 31.88
CA GLY A 786 2.76 1.69 33.23
C GLY A 786 2.36 3.12 33.63
N LYS A 787 1.18 3.27 34.26
CA LYS A 787 0.54 4.58 34.55
C LYS A 787 1.37 5.57 35.40
N ASN A 788 2.43 5.09 36.07
CA ASN A 788 3.27 5.88 36.98
C ASN A 788 4.72 6.07 36.47
N SER A 789 5.04 5.63 35.24
CA SER A 789 6.37 5.89 34.66
C SER A 789 6.40 7.28 34.03
N ASN A 790 7.22 8.18 34.57
CA ASN A 790 7.53 9.47 33.93
C ASN A 790 8.52 9.34 32.75
N LYS A 791 8.85 8.12 32.33
CA LYS A 791 9.84 7.84 31.29
C LYS A 791 9.16 7.28 30.04
N THR A 792 9.33 7.97 28.92
CA THR A 792 8.91 7.59 27.57
C THR A 792 10.12 7.29 26.69
N GLY A 793 9.90 6.56 25.59
CA GLY A 793 10.96 6.17 24.65
C GLY A 793 11.25 4.67 24.66
N PHE A 794 12.23 4.26 23.88
CA PHE A 794 12.68 2.86 23.82
C PHE A 794 13.70 2.57 24.92
N VAL A 795 13.65 1.36 25.50
CA VAL A 795 14.45 0.98 26.68
C VAL A 795 15.96 1.10 26.42
N GLY A 796 16.42 0.59 25.28
CA GLY A 796 17.82 0.50 24.87
C GLY A 796 17.93 -0.21 23.52
N PRO A 797 19.08 -0.10 22.84
CA PRO A 797 19.35 -0.88 21.65
C PRO A 797 19.51 -2.37 21.97
N GLU A 798 19.42 -3.21 20.96
CA GLU A 798 19.78 -4.63 21.03
C GLU A 798 21.22 -4.82 20.52
N THR A 799 22.05 -5.51 21.30
CA THR A 799 23.40 -5.87 20.89
C THR A 799 23.42 -7.07 19.95
N ILE A 800 24.37 -7.07 19.00
CA ILE A 800 24.62 -8.17 18.06
C ILE A 800 25.00 -9.44 18.83
N GLY A 801 24.46 -10.57 18.37
CA GLY A 801 24.64 -11.91 18.91
C GLY A 801 23.31 -12.60 19.16
N LEU A 802 23.39 -13.90 19.47
CA LEU A 802 22.28 -14.65 20.07
C LEU A 802 22.38 -14.52 21.59
N PRO A 803 21.51 -13.73 22.25
CA PRO A 803 21.58 -13.58 23.70
C PRO A 803 20.86 -14.74 24.41
N ASP A 804 21.01 -14.80 25.73
CA ASP A 804 20.25 -15.74 26.55
C ASP A 804 18.74 -15.44 26.53
N THR A 805 17.97 -16.40 26.99
CA THR A 805 16.51 -16.38 26.96
C THR A 805 15.90 -15.26 27.78
N LYS A 806 16.50 -14.87 28.91
CA LYS A 806 15.99 -13.77 29.72
C LYS A 806 16.15 -12.45 28.95
N THR A 807 17.33 -12.22 28.37
CA THR A 807 17.56 -11.03 27.54
C THR A 807 16.64 -11.02 26.33
N MET A 808 16.41 -12.15 25.64
CA MET A 808 15.43 -12.21 24.55
C MET A 808 14.00 -11.83 25.00
N LEU A 809 13.54 -12.35 26.15
CA LEU A 809 12.24 -11.97 26.72
C LEU A 809 12.17 -10.48 27.06
N GLU A 810 13.25 -9.88 27.56
CA GLU A 810 13.35 -8.45 27.82
C GLU A 810 13.33 -7.61 26.53
N ARG A 811 13.97 -8.08 25.45
CA ARG A 811 13.88 -7.49 24.11
C ARG A 811 12.45 -7.52 23.59
N ALA A 812 11.74 -8.63 23.73
CA ALA A 812 10.34 -8.78 23.32
C ALA A 812 9.38 -7.85 24.08
N ARG A 813 9.67 -7.49 25.34
CA ARG A 813 8.88 -6.51 26.10
C ARG A 813 8.89 -5.10 25.50
N LYS A 814 9.82 -4.80 24.57
CA LYS A 814 9.85 -3.55 23.80
C LYS A 814 8.74 -3.48 22.73
N TYR A 815 8.15 -4.62 22.36
CA TYR A 815 7.05 -4.77 21.38
C TYR A 815 5.82 -5.37 22.09
N PRO A 816 5.08 -4.57 22.86
CA PRO A 816 3.87 -5.04 23.52
C PRO A 816 2.75 -5.37 22.53
N THR A 817 2.68 -6.62 22.07
CA THR A 817 1.51 -7.17 21.37
C THR A 817 0.73 -8.14 22.27
N SER A 818 0.31 -7.66 23.45
CA SER A 818 -0.39 -8.51 24.43
C SER A 818 -1.91 -8.52 24.24
N LEU A 819 -2.48 -9.71 24.17
CA LEU A 819 -3.85 -9.98 24.61
C LEU A 819 -3.76 -10.64 25.99
N GLN A 820 -4.36 -10.02 27.01
CA GLN A 820 -5.00 -10.82 28.06
C GLN A 820 -6.42 -11.09 27.58
N PRO A 821 -6.97 -12.31 27.75
CA PRO A 821 -8.38 -12.54 27.51
C PRO A 821 -9.16 -11.54 28.35
N GLU A 822 -9.93 -10.66 27.71
CA GLU A 822 -10.96 -9.93 28.45
C GLU A 822 -11.86 -11.00 29.05
N THR A 823 -11.85 -11.11 30.37
CA THR A 823 -12.92 -11.78 31.10
C THR A 823 -14.21 -11.12 30.63
N GLN A 824 -15.00 -11.85 29.85
CA GLN A 824 -16.39 -11.50 29.59
C GLN A 824 -17.07 -11.34 30.95
N ALA A 825 -17.26 -10.09 31.38
CA ALA A 825 -18.29 -9.77 32.35
C ALA A 825 -19.57 -9.45 31.56
N PRO A 826 -20.73 -9.92 32.06
CA PRO A 826 -21.97 -10.05 31.28
C PRO A 826 -22.55 -8.74 30.76
#